data_AF-A0A2N2AU95-F1
#
_entry.id   AF-A0A2N2AU95-F1
#
_cell.length_a   1.000
_cell.length_b   1.000
_cell.length_c   1.000
_cell.angle_alpha   90.00
_cell.angle_beta   90.00
_cell.angle_gamma   90.00
#
_symmetry.space_group_name_H-M   'P 1'
#
loop_
_entity.id
_entity.type
_entity.pdbx_description
1 polymer ?
#
loop_
_entity_poly.entity_id
_entity_poly.type
_entity_poly.pdbx_seq_one_letter_code
_entity_poly.pdbx_strand_id
1 'polypeptide(L)'
;MNNHKLFQKFIAMAMSVVMILGMTPISAEAATAEYSYVDENGDTKTLEATVIDSTTTTLSSGWYVVDSDVSTTNLTVSGNVKLILVDGCTLTASATTNQAGVRVDLSDSLTIYGQTQGTGKLKATGNSRGAGIGGNGGIDGIDGYSAEMGGSGGSITIVGGTITANRIGGGDGGNGTGEYAGGGPGGNGGMVTITGGTLIVSGNIGGGNGGTSNYKHGGNGGNVGTVTITGGTVSATHIGGGNGGDSLYFEGIAGTGGDGGTVTITGGTVTVSNRIGGGDAGDTDYIGSPGARDGGNGSAVTISGGTVVVLDKIGGGNSSFDIDFGGPGSCVITGGSVMTSDMQPTPTNGSSNGGHTISLTTVALDGVSGTTAVTALFTGTAYTYGTKDMCTDASGSLYLWLPSGTSVTLARTKDNGYSGTVVASALGTLYEISADTEKPTVLSVTPTDGTTDLPISGNISITFSEMMDTSVKTVSLSTPDESAKTLTGGVWSYSGTVYTVSYSGLSLGKEYTIILSGFRDVAENVMEDDSSNSFTVVFPPTLTEYSYMDENRNTQTVEAREIDSETKTLSSGWYVVDSDVSTTNLSVSGNVKLILMDGCTLTANATIHNAGIKVIGSNSLTIYGQTQGTGKLLATGADRGAGIGGNGGSDGNEGSSGGVVTINGGIVIANRIGGGSGGNGAGFHMAGYPGGRGGTVTINGGTVTISEYFGGGNGGNGNLMYGGGDGGDGGTVTINSGTVTVSGKIGGGARGSGTSAFGLNGHPYTACSPSPPTVVVTEVTGFIAQSWRSITFPRLQRSKPCSRARLIHTARTI
;
A
#
# COMPACT_ATOMS: atom_id res chain seq x y z
N MET A 1 -60.63 37.37 63.01
CA MET A 1 -60.75 36.49 61.83
C MET A 1 -59.59 36.81 60.88
N ASN A 2 -58.53 36.00 60.82
CA ASN A 2 -57.65 35.84 59.63
C ASN A 2 -56.37 34.99 59.84
N ASN A 3 -56.03 34.55 61.05
CA ASN A 3 -54.79 33.78 61.24
C ASN A 3 -54.91 32.30 60.80
N HIS A 4 -56.11 31.71 60.84
CA HIS A 4 -56.31 30.32 60.38
C HIS A 4 -56.24 30.14 58.86
N LYS A 5 -56.73 31.12 58.08
CA LYS A 5 -56.65 31.07 56.61
C LYS A 5 -55.25 31.36 56.08
N LEU A 6 -54.44 32.13 56.82
CA LEU A 6 -53.04 32.39 56.46
C LEU A 6 -52.16 31.17 56.76
N PHE A 7 -52.39 30.48 57.89
CA PHE A 7 -51.66 29.26 58.27
C PHE A 7 -52.00 28.06 57.37
N GLN A 8 -53.27 27.90 56.94
CA GLN A 8 -53.64 26.88 55.94
C GLN A 8 -53.05 27.15 54.55
N LYS A 9 -52.96 28.43 54.13
CA LYS A 9 -52.29 28.79 52.87
C LYS A 9 -50.78 28.59 52.94
N PHE A 10 -50.16 28.79 54.09
CA PHE A 10 -48.73 28.53 54.29
C PHE A 10 -48.40 27.03 54.29
N ILE A 11 -49.27 26.18 54.87
CA ILE A 11 -49.10 24.71 54.82
C ILE A 11 -49.36 24.16 53.42
N ALA A 12 -50.35 24.68 52.68
CA ALA A 12 -50.60 24.28 51.30
C ALA A 12 -49.49 24.73 50.34
N MET A 13 -48.90 25.91 50.56
CA MET A 13 -47.75 26.41 49.80
C MET A 13 -46.46 25.66 50.16
N ALA A 14 -46.27 25.27 51.44
CA ALA A 14 -45.16 24.43 51.87
C ALA A 14 -45.28 22.99 51.34
N MET A 15 -46.49 22.40 51.28
CA MET A 15 -46.69 21.08 50.68
C MET A 15 -46.52 21.07 49.16
N SER A 16 -46.88 22.15 48.46
CA SER A 16 -46.64 22.28 47.01
C SER A 16 -45.17 22.58 46.68
N VAL A 17 -44.46 23.34 47.52
CA VAL A 17 -43.01 23.52 47.40
C VAL A 17 -42.24 22.23 47.74
N VAL A 18 -42.71 21.40 48.68
CA VAL A 18 -42.14 20.07 48.96
C VAL A 18 -42.45 19.06 47.84
N MET A 19 -43.62 19.13 47.19
CA MET A 19 -43.90 18.33 45.98
C MET A 19 -43.10 18.80 44.75
N ILE A 20 -42.75 20.08 44.65
CA ILE A 20 -41.92 20.62 43.55
C ILE A 20 -40.41 20.38 43.80
N LEU A 21 -39.97 20.32 45.06
CA LEU A 21 -38.58 19.98 45.43
C LEU A 21 -38.32 18.47 45.59
N GLY A 22 -39.36 17.64 45.70
CA GLY A 22 -39.27 16.17 45.64
C GLY A 22 -39.21 15.60 44.22
N MET A 23 -39.28 16.45 43.19
CA MET A 23 -39.16 16.10 41.77
C MET A 23 -37.77 16.45 41.20
N THR A 24 -36.70 16.30 41.98
CA THR A 24 -35.41 16.08 41.34
C THR A 24 -35.53 14.76 40.58
N PRO A 25 -35.27 14.69 39.26
CA PRO A 25 -35.21 13.40 38.60
C PRO A 25 -34.18 12.57 39.36
N ILE A 26 -34.63 11.47 39.98
CA ILE A 26 -33.74 10.35 40.24
C ILE A 26 -33.32 9.93 38.84
N SER A 27 -32.18 10.44 38.39
CA SER A 27 -31.48 9.81 37.28
C SER A 27 -31.15 8.43 37.83
N ALA A 28 -31.94 7.42 37.45
CA ALA A 28 -31.58 6.05 37.68
C ALA A 28 -30.25 5.88 36.95
N GLU A 29 -29.15 5.89 37.71
CA GLU A 29 -27.85 5.53 37.21
C GLU A 29 -28.03 4.09 36.73
N ALA A 30 -28.00 3.89 35.42
CA ALA A 30 -28.25 2.58 34.84
C ALA A 30 -27.25 1.61 35.45
N ALA A 31 -27.75 0.50 36.01
CA ALA A 31 -26.89 -0.47 36.65
C ALA A 31 -25.87 -0.98 35.63
N THR A 32 -24.58 -0.68 35.86
CA THR A 32 -23.48 -1.23 35.10
C THR A 32 -22.89 -2.42 35.86
N ALA A 33 -22.70 -3.53 35.17
CA ALA A 33 -22.03 -4.72 35.68
C ALA A 33 -21.11 -5.29 34.60
N GLU A 34 -20.14 -6.12 35.00
CA GLU A 34 -19.24 -6.80 34.07
C GLU A 34 -19.96 -7.98 33.39
N TYR A 35 -19.95 -8.00 32.06
CA TYR A 35 -20.49 -9.09 31.25
C TYR A 35 -19.43 -9.61 30.29
N SER A 36 -19.47 -10.92 30.05
CA SER A 36 -18.65 -11.56 29.03
C SER A 36 -19.32 -11.52 27.66
N TYR A 37 -18.52 -11.50 26.60
CA TYR A 37 -18.94 -11.64 25.21
C TYR A 37 -17.83 -12.28 24.38
N VAL A 38 -18.18 -12.83 23.21
CA VAL A 38 -17.23 -13.35 22.23
C VAL A 38 -16.99 -12.28 21.17
N ASP A 39 -15.74 -11.89 20.96
CA ASP A 39 -15.35 -10.87 19.98
C ASP A 39 -15.28 -11.42 18.55
N GLU A 40 -14.91 -10.56 17.59
CA GLU A 40 -14.83 -10.89 16.16
C GLU A 40 -13.76 -11.94 15.83
N ASN A 41 -12.80 -12.17 16.73
CA ASN A 41 -11.75 -13.18 16.59
C ASN A 41 -12.13 -14.52 17.25
N GLY A 42 -13.30 -14.59 17.91
CA GLY A 42 -13.74 -15.75 18.68
C GLY A 42 -13.21 -15.77 20.12
N ASP A 43 -12.56 -14.71 20.58
CA ASP A 43 -12.03 -14.63 21.94
C ASP A 43 -13.10 -14.18 22.93
N THR A 44 -13.11 -14.78 24.12
CA THR A 44 -13.95 -14.29 25.22
C THR A 44 -13.32 -13.05 25.85
N LYS A 45 -14.09 -11.96 25.94
CA LYS A 45 -13.72 -10.69 26.59
C LYS A 45 -14.74 -10.36 27.69
N THR A 46 -14.39 -9.41 28.57
CA THR A 46 -15.26 -8.90 29.64
C THR A 46 -15.16 -7.38 29.71
N LEU A 47 -16.29 -6.71 29.99
CA LEU A 47 -16.37 -5.26 30.20
C LEU A 47 -17.67 -4.86 30.90
N GLU A 48 -17.74 -3.62 31.38
CA GLU A 48 -18.98 -3.02 31.89
C GLU A 48 -19.91 -2.56 30.77
N ALA A 49 -21.19 -2.96 30.85
CA ALA A 49 -22.23 -2.59 29.89
C ALA A 49 -23.49 -2.08 30.59
N THR A 50 -24.25 -1.23 29.89
CA THR A 50 -25.52 -0.67 30.37
C THR A 50 -26.67 -1.65 30.12
N VAL A 51 -27.39 -2.06 31.16
CA VAL A 51 -28.53 -2.99 31.03
C VAL A 51 -29.69 -2.33 30.29
N ILE A 52 -30.26 -3.03 29.30
CA ILE A 52 -31.49 -2.63 28.61
C ILE A 52 -32.70 -3.11 29.41
N ASP A 53 -33.62 -2.19 29.68
CA ASP A 53 -34.91 -2.49 30.29
C ASP A 53 -36.09 -2.15 29.36
N SER A 54 -37.32 -2.43 29.81
CA SER A 54 -38.53 -2.19 29.01
C SER A 54 -38.85 -0.71 28.78
N THR A 55 -38.19 0.20 29.49
CA THR A 55 -38.36 1.65 29.34
C THR A 55 -37.33 2.27 28.39
N THR A 56 -36.34 1.49 27.97
CA THR A 56 -35.26 1.92 27.07
C THR A 56 -35.80 2.16 25.66
N THR A 57 -35.77 3.42 25.20
CA THR A 57 -36.22 3.82 23.86
C THR A 57 -35.08 4.26 22.94
N THR A 58 -33.93 4.61 23.50
CA THR A 58 -32.79 5.13 22.73
C THR A 58 -31.48 4.60 23.29
N LEU A 59 -30.64 4.07 22.41
CA LEU A 59 -29.27 3.65 22.68
C LEU A 59 -28.33 4.70 22.08
N SER A 60 -27.65 5.45 22.93
CA SER A 60 -26.56 6.35 22.51
C SER A 60 -25.25 5.58 22.43
N SER A 61 -24.21 6.16 21.82
CA SER A 61 -22.92 5.47 21.61
C SER A 61 -22.37 4.84 22.90
N GLY A 62 -22.09 3.54 22.89
CA GLY A 62 -21.68 2.79 24.08
C GLY A 62 -21.98 1.30 24.04
N TRP A 63 -21.73 0.62 25.16
CA TRP A 63 -21.98 -0.81 25.36
C TRP A 63 -23.27 -1.03 26.16
N TYR A 64 -24.10 -1.93 25.65
CA TYR A 64 -25.37 -2.33 26.25
C TYR A 64 -25.48 -3.85 26.35
N VAL A 65 -26.30 -4.32 27.26
CA VAL A 65 -26.49 -5.75 27.52
C VAL A 65 -27.96 -6.09 27.75
N VAL A 66 -28.35 -7.26 27.30
CA VAL A 66 -29.65 -7.89 27.56
C VAL A 66 -29.41 -9.06 28.49
N ASP A 67 -29.59 -8.84 29.80
CA ASP A 67 -29.31 -9.83 30.87
C ASP A 67 -30.58 -10.52 31.42
N SER A 68 -31.73 -10.15 30.88
CA SER A 68 -33.03 -10.73 31.18
C SER A 68 -33.94 -10.61 29.95
N ASP A 69 -35.04 -11.35 29.94
CA ASP A 69 -36.03 -11.23 28.87
C ASP A 69 -36.71 -9.85 28.94
N VAL A 70 -36.59 -9.08 27.87
CA VAL A 70 -37.04 -7.68 27.82
C VAL A 70 -37.74 -7.39 26.49
N SER A 71 -38.79 -6.56 26.56
CA SER A 71 -39.50 -6.07 25.38
C SER A 71 -39.39 -4.56 25.29
N THR A 72 -39.04 -4.03 24.11
CA THR A 72 -38.98 -2.59 23.83
C THR A 72 -39.88 -2.23 22.65
N THR A 73 -40.19 -0.94 22.51
CA THR A 73 -40.97 -0.42 21.38
C THR A 73 -40.28 0.78 20.76
N ASN A 74 -40.12 0.77 19.43
CA ASN A 74 -39.46 1.83 18.65
C ASN A 74 -38.03 2.13 19.14
N LEU A 75 -37.23 1.09 19.40
CA LEU A 75 -35.88 1.24 19.92
C LEU A 75 -34.99 1.94 18.89
N THR A 76 -34.38 3.07 19.24
CA THR A 76 -33.55 3.86 18.32
C THR A 76 -32.07 3.78 18.69
N VAL A 77 -31.20 3.50 17.72
CA VAL A 77 -29.74 3.56 17.83
C VAL A 77 -29.26 4.93 17.38
N SER A 78 -28.37 5.56 18.13
CA SER A 78 -27.74 6.85 17.79
C SER A 78 -26.23 6.82 18.03
N GLY A 79 -25.46 7.00 16.96
CA GLY A 79 -24.01 6.82 16.92
C GLY A 79 -23.60 5.35 16.90
N ASN A 80 -22.53 5.00 17.62
CA ASN A 80 -21.94 3.66 17.60
C ASN A 80 -22.30 2.83 18.84
N VAL A 81 -23.24 1.90 18.67
CA VAL A 81 -23.78 1.05 19.75
C VAL A 81 -23.29 -0.38 19.62
N LYS A 82 -22.94 -0.98 20.76
CA LYS A 82 -22.56 -2.39 20.90
C LYS A 82 -23.52 -3.07 21.87
N LEU A 83 -24.09 -4.20 21.45
CA LEU A 83 -25.11 -4.93 22.18
C LEU A 83 -24.64 -6.34 22.49
N ILE A 84 -24.61 -6.72 23.78
CA ILE A 84 -24.33 -8.07 24.24
C ILE A 84 -25.65 -8.79 24.51
N LEU A 85 -25.85 -9.95 23.88
CA LEU A 85 -26.96 -10.85 24.13
C LEU A 85 -26.51 -11.96 25.09
N VAL A 86 -26.94 -11.89 26.36
CA VAL A 86 -26.61 -12.91 27.36
C VAL A 86 -27.28 -14.24 27.01
N ASP A 87 -26.56 -15.33 27.25
CA ASP A 87 -27.05 -16.68 26.99
C ASP A 87 -28.38 -16.96 27.73
N GLY A 88 -29.38 -17.44 26.99
CA GLY A 88 -30.72 -17.73 27.51
C GLY A 88 -31.69 -16.53 27.53
N CYS A 89 -31.22 -15.30 27.31
CA CYS A 89 -32.05 -14.09 27.36
C CYS A 89 -32.52 -13.64 25.97
N THR A 90 -33.66 -12.94 25.91
CA THR A 90 -34.28 -12.45 24.68
C THR A 90 -34.62 -10.97 24.76
N LEU A 91 -34.10 -10.16 23.83
CA LEU A 91 -34.63 -8.83 23.52
C LEU A 91 -35.68 -8.95 22.41
N THR A 92 -36.91 -8.54 22.71
CA THR A 92 -38.00 -8.41 21.73
C THR A 92 -38.23 -6.94 21.41
N ALA A 93 -37.71 -6.49 20.28
CA ALA A 93 -37.85 -5.11 19.82
C ALA A 93 -38.98 -5.03 18.77
N SER A 94 -40.09 -4.40 19.15
CA SER A 94 -41.25 -4.20 18.27
C SER A 94 -41.39 -2.74 17.87
N ALA A 95 -42.22 -2.46 16.87
CA ALA A 95 -42.50 -1.10 16.44
C ALA A 95 -44.00 -0.79 16.39
N THR A 96 -44.30 0.50 16.43
CA THR A 96 -45.62 1.06 16.09
C THR A 96 -45.48 2.01 14.92
N THR A 97 -46.55 2.23 14.16
CA THR A 97 -46.68 3.37 13.22
C THR A 97 -45.53 3.48 12.21
N ASN A 98 -45.45 2.56 11.25
CA ASN A 98 -44.46 2.55 10.15
C ASN A 98 -42.97 2.57 10.60
N GLN A 99 -42.65 2.35 11.89
CA GLN A 99 -41.27 2.42 12.38
C GLN A 99 -40.54 1.07 12.31
N ALA A 100 -39.21 1.13 12.37
CA ALA A 100 -38.37 -0.05 12.54
C ALA A 100 -38.44 -0.59 13.97
N GLY A 101 -38.29 -1.91 14.13
CA GLY A 101 -38.24 -2.55 15.46
C GLY A 101 -37.02 -2.09 16.25
N VAL A 102 -35.87 -2.09 15.58
CA VAL A 102 -34.63 -1.43 16.00
C VAL A 102 -34.20 -0.47 14.89
N ARG A 103 -34.39 0.82 15.13
CA ARG A 103 -34.02 1.85 14.16
C ARG A 103 -32.51 2.10 14.16
N VAL A 104 -31.89 1.93 13.01
CA VAL A 104 -30.47 2.22 12.75
C VAL A 104 -30.41 3.02 11.46
N ASP A 105 -30.24 4.35 11.57
CA ASP A 105 -30.20 5.24 10.41
C ASP A 105 -28.81 5.24 9.75
N LEU A 106 -28.70 5.80 8.54
CA LEU A 106 -27.50 5.76 7.69
C LEU A 106 -26.18 6.17 8.38
N SER A 107 -26.21 7.08 9.35
CA SER A 107 -25.02 7.56 10.09
C SER A 107 -24.67 6.74 11.34
N ASP A 108 -25.53 5.80 11.72
CA ASP A 108 -25.44 5.06 12.98
C ASP A 108 -24.98 3.62 12.75
N SER A 109 -24.43 3.00 13.80
CA SER A 109 -23.95 1.64 13.74
C SER A 109 -24.39 0.81 14.95
N LEU A 110 -24.82 -0.43 14.68
CA LEU A 110 -25.15 -1.42 15.70
C LEU A 110 -24.29 -2.67 15.51
N THR A 111 -23.48 -3.01 16.51
CA THR A 111 -22.75 -4.28 16.57
C THR A 111 -23.35 -5.20 17.63
N ILE A 112 -23.68 -6.43 17.26
CA ILE A 112 -24.35 -7.41 18.12
C ILE A 112 -23.40 -8.56 18.43
N TYR A 113 -23.17 -8.81 19.71
CA TYR A 113 -22.32 -9.87 20.24
C TYR A 113 -23.17 -10.92 20.97
N GLY A 114 -22.72 -12.17 20.92
CA GLY A 114 -23.24 -13.25 21.75
C GLY A 114 -22.21 -13.68 22.80
N GLN A 115 -22.64 -14.57 23.70
CA GLN A 115 -21.77 -15.28 24.61
C GLN A 115 -21.36 -16.64 24.04
N THR A 116 -20.56 -17.39 24.80
CA THR A 116 -19.95 -18.65 24.35
C THR A 116 -20.97 -19.73 23.96
N GLN A 117 -22.17 -19.78 24.54
CA GLN A 117 -23.20 -20.73 24.08
C GLN A 117 -23.96 -20.21 22.85
N GLY A 118 -23.89 -18.89 22.57
CA GLY A 118 -24.52 -18.26 21.41
C GLY A 118 -26.05 -18.25 21.46
N THR A 119 -26.66 -18.47 22.63
CA THR A 119 -28.10 -18.70 22.77
C THR A 119 -28.92 -17.44 23.02
N GLY A 120 -28.27 -16.32 23.34
CA GLY A 120 -28.91 -15.02 23.49
C GLY A 120 -29.59 -14.55 22.20
N LYS A 121 -30.75 -13.89 22.32
CA LYS A 121 -31.65 -13.62 21.18
C LYS A 121 -32.01 -12.16 21.01
N LEU A 122 -32.07 -11.72 19.76
CA LEU A 122 -32.76 -10.50 19.34
C LEU A 122 -33.87 -10.86 18.37
N LYS A 123 -35.11 -10.52 18.72
CA LYS A 123 -36.27 -10.59 17.83
C LYS A 123 -36.71 -9.17 17.48
N ALA A 124 -36.44 -8.74 16.26
CA ALA A 124 -36.70 -7.38 15.81
C ALA A 124 -37.79 -7.36 14.74
N THR A 125 -38.94 -6.75 15.03
CA THR A 125 -40.08 -6.70 14.13
C THR A 125 -40.50 -5.27 13.88
N GLY A 126 -40.31 -4.79 12.64
CA GLY A 126 -40.83 -3.51 12.20
C GLY A 126 -42.35 -3.53 12.01
N ASN A 127 -42.96 -2.36 11.93
CA ASN A 127 -44.40 -2.21 11.77
C ASN A 127 -44.72 -1.71 10.36
N SER A 128 -45.68 -2.37 9.70
CA SER A 128 -46.15 -2.07 8.34
C SER A 128 -45.03 -2.05 7.30
N ARG A 129 -44.30 -0.94 7.21
CA ARG A 129 -43.24 -0.63 6.24
C ARG A 129 -41.84 -0.54 6.84
N GLY A 130 -41.72 -0.44 8.16
CA GLY A 130 -40.43 -0.35 8.83
C GLY A 130 -39.67 -1.67 8.81
N ALA A 131 -38.33 -1.58 8.76
CA ALA A 131 -37.47 -2.75 8.86
C ALA A 131 -37.53 -3.39 10.26
N GLY A 132 -37.15 -4.66 10.37
CA GLY A 132 -36.89 -5.26 11.68
C GLY A 132 -35.73 -4.54 12.36
N ILE A 133 -34.61 -4.45 11.65
CA ILE A 133 -33.41 -3.69 12.05
C ILE A 133 -33.02 -2.77 10.89
N GLY A 134 -32.98 -1.46 11.11
CA GLY A 134 -32.59 -0.48 10.09
C GLY A 134 -33.55 0.69 9.97
N GLY A 135 -33.98 1.01 8.76
CA GLY A 135 -34.74 2.22 8.47
C GLY A 135 -36.24 2.13 8.75
N ASN A 136 -36.82 3.28 9.12
CA ASN A 136 -38.27 3.45 9.22
C ASN A 136 -38.94 3.39 7.85
N GLY A 137 -40.22 3.04 7.81
CA GLY A 137 -41.05 3.13 6.61
C GLY A 137 -41.58 4.55 6.36
N GLY A 138 -41.88 4.84 5.09
CA GLY A 138 -42.44 6.11 4.64
C GLY A 138 -43.92 6.26 5.00
N ILE A 139 -44.31 7.53 5.19
CA ILE A 139 -45.70 7.96 5.42
C ILE A 139 -46.44 8.06 4.08
N ASP A 140 -47.74 7.74 4.10
CA ASP A 140 -48.60 7.85 2.92
C ASP A 140 -48.75 9.28 2.42
N GLY A 141 -48.71 9.43 1.11
CA GLY A 141 -49.06 10.66 0.41
C GLY A 141 -50.57 10.80 0.33
N ILE A 142 -51.07 11.99 0.69
CA ILE A 142 -52.47 12.40 0.58
C ILE A 142 -52.61 13.46 -0.52
N ASP A 143 -53.83 13.85 -0.87
CA ASP A 143 -54.07 14.83 -1.95
C ASP A 143 -53.20 16.09 -1.80
N GLY A 144 -52.36 16.34 -2.80
CA GLY A 144 -51.43 17.48 -2.85
C GLY A 144 -50.04 17.24 -2.26
N TYR A 145 -49.75 16.08 -1.66
CA TYR A 145 -48.45 15.73 -1.08
C TYR A 145 -47.99 14.34 -1.53
N SER A 146 -46.76 14.23 -2.05
CA SER A 146 -46.14 12.94 -2.39
C SER A 146 -45.91 12.09 -1.14
N ALA A 147 -45.95 10.78 -1.28
CA ALA A 147 -45.61 9.88 -0.19
C ALA A 147 -44.12 10.02 0.19
N GLU A 148 -43.82 9.79 1.46
CA GLU A 148 -42.45 9.91 1.96
C GLU A 148 -41.62 8.68 1.58
N MET A 149 -40.33 8.91 1.38
CA MET A 149 -39.36 7.85 1.18
C MET A 149 -39.14 7.02 2.46
N GLY A 150 -38.82 5.75 2.28
CA GLY A 150 -38.36 4.90 3.37
C GLY A 150 -37.00 5.38 3.91
N GLY A 151 -36.81 5.26 5.22
CA GLY A 151 -35.53 5.49 5.87
C GLY A 151 -34.47 4.50 5.39
N SER A 152 -33.26 5.01 5.14
CA SER A 152 -32.11 4.16 4.78
C SER A 152 -31.48 3.55 6.03
N GLY A 153 -31.10 2.27 5.94
CA GLY A 153 -30.41 1.56 7.02
C GLY A 153 -28.97 2.05 7.22
N GLY A 154 -28.50 1.99 8.46
CA GLY A 154 -27.12 2.23 8.86
C GLY A 154 -26.19 1.03 8.71
N SER A 155 -25.18 0.97 9.57
CA SER A 155 -24.23 -0.14 9.62
C SER A 155 -24.65 -1.15 10.69
N ILE A 156 -24.82 -2.42 10.31
CA ILE A 156 -25.29 -3.49 11.18
C ILE A 156 -24.26 -4.61 11.12
N THR A 157 -23.66 -4.95 12.26
CA THR A 157 -22.68 -6.02 12.39
C THR A 157 -23.16 -7.08 13.36
N ILE A 158 -23.14 -8.34 12.94
CA ILE A 158 -23.51 -9.49 13.75
C ILE A 158 -22.28 -10.35 13.95
N VAL A 159 -21.84 -10.45 15.21
CA VAL A 159 -20.70 -11.24 15.65
C VAL A 159 -21.16 -12.55 16.29
N GLY A 160 -22.27 -12.51 17.04
CA GLY A 160 -22.81 -13.71 17.69
C GLY A 160 -24.27 -13.56 18.12
N GLY A 161 -24.80 -14.61 18.75
CA GLY A 161 -26.19 -14.72 19.17
C GLY A 161 -27.13 -15.19 18.05
N THR A 162 -28.42 -15.24 18.36
CA THR A 162 -29.49 -15.59 17.41
C THR A 162 -30.36 -14.38 17.12
N ILE A 163 -30.31 -13.89 15.89
CA ILE A 163 -31.05 -12.71 15.43
C ILE A 163 -32.18 -13.17 14.51
N THR A 164 -33.41 -12.75 14.81
CA THR A 164 -34.56 -12.92 13.94
C THR A 164 -35.14 -11.56 13.59
N ALA A 165 -35.28 -11.27 12.30
CA ALA A 165 -35.87 -10.02 11.83
C ALA A 165 -36.82 -10.24 10.66
N ASN A 166 -37.84 -9.40 10.52
CA ASN A 166 -38.70 -9.43 9.32
C ASN A 166 -38.00 -8.81 8.10
N ARG A 167 -37.10 -7.84 8.31
CA ARG A 167 -36.24 -7.21 7.29
C ARG A 167 -35.00 -6.62 7.96
N ILE A 168 -33.86 -6.58 7.27
CA ILE A 168 -32.68 -5.82 7.68
C ILE A 168 -32.30 -4.83 6.57
N GLY A 169 -32.08 -3.57 6.93
CA GLY A 169 -31.68 -2.51 5.99
C GLY A 169 -32.75 -1.43 5.84
N GLY A 170 -33.16 -1.12 4.61
CA GLY A 170 -34.06 -0.01 4.31
C GLY A 170 -35.52 -0.27 4.68
N GLY A 171 -36.25 0.78 5.07
CA GLY A 171 -37.70 0.74 5.20
C GLY A 171 -38.41 0.94 3.86
N ASP A 172 -39.65 0.47 3.73
CA ASP A 172 -40.45 0.64 2.52
C ASP A 172 -40.94 2.08 2.39
N GLY A 173 -41.09 2.56 1.16
CA GLY A 173 -41.68 3.88 0.88
C GLY A 173 -43.20 3.92 1.13
N GLY A 174 -43.73 5.11 1.38
CA GLY A 174 -45.15 5.32 1.61
C GLY A 174 -46.01 5.17 0.34
N ASN A 175 -47.29 4.87 0.50
CA ASN A 175 -48.20 4.75 -0.65
C ASN A 175 -48.75 6.13 -1.06
N GLY A 176 -48.85 6.36 -2.37
CA GLY A 176 -49.52 7.52 -2.95
C GLY A 176 -51.01 7.28 -3.10
N THR A 177 -51.82 7.77 -2.16
CA THR A 177 -53.27 7.51 -2.15
C THR A 177 -54.10 8.56 -2.87
N GLY A 178 -53.60 9.81 -2.95
CA GLY A 178 -54.26 10.92 -3.62
C GLY A 178 -54.01 11.02 -5.13
N GLU A 179 -54.84 11.79 -5.83
CA GLU A 179 -54.81 11.92 -7.32
C GLU A 179 -53.46 12.39 -7.86
N TYR A 180 -52.74 13.16 -7.05
CA TYR A 180 -51.43 13.72 -7.39
C TYR A 180 -50.26 13.09 -6.61
N ALA A 181 -50.51 12.07 -5.79
CA ALA A 181 -49.52 11.47 -4.92
C ALA A 181 -48.86 10.24 -5.59
N GLY A 182 -47.56 10.35 -5.91
CA GLY A 182 -46.72 9.20 -6.26
C GLY A 182 -46.37 8.35 -5.04
N GLY A 183 -45.99 7.10 -5.29
CA GLY A 183 -45.43 6.22 -4.28
C GLY A 183 -44.04 6.68 -3.85
N GLY A 184 -43.75 6.55 -2.56
CA GLY A 184 -42.48 6.94 -1.97
C GLY A 184 -41.39 5.92 -2.36
N PRO A 185 -40.15 6.35 -2.64
CA PRO A 185 -39.04 5.42 -2.84
C PRO A 185 -38.73 4.60 -1.58
N GLY A 186 -38.27 3.37 -1.74
CA GLY A 186 -37.74 2.56 -0.66
C GLY A 186 -36.39 3.09 -0.16
N GLY A 187 -36.10 2.90 1.13
CA GLY A 187 -34.82 3.27 1.72
C GLY A 187 -33.69 2.34 1.29
N ASN A 188 -32.46 2.85 1.26
CA ASN A 188 -31.29 2.03 0.93
C ASN A 188 -30.93 1.08 2.09
N GLY A 189 -30.34 -0.08 1.76
CA GLY A 189 -30.07 -1.15 2.72
C GLY A 189 -28.93 -0.92 3.72
N GLY A 190 -28.07 0.08 3.49
CA GLY A 190 -26.91 0.32 4.34
C GLY A 190 -25.83 -0.77 4.21
N MET A 191 -25.08 -0.98 5.30
CA MET A 191 -24.01 -1.98 5.38
C MET A 191 -24.41 -3.07 6.37
N VAL A 192 -24.35 -4.34 5.94
CA VAL A 192 -24.63 -5.49 6.81
C VAL A 192 -23.42 -6.42 6.80
N THR A 193 -22.86 -6.71 7.97
CA THR A 193 -21.71 -7.61 8.14
C THR A 193 -22.06 -8.73 9.09
N ILE A 194 -21.86 -9.98 8.68
CA ILE A 194 -22.05 -11.17 9.52
C ILE A 194 -20.70 -11.89 9.61
N THR A 195 -20.19 -12.02 10.83
CA THR A 195 -18.94 -12.74 11.14
C THR A 195 -19.19 -14.03 11.91
N GLY A 196 -20.32 -14.12 12.61
CA GLY A 196 -20.74 -15.31 13.35
C GLY A 196 -22.22 -15.25 13.76
N GLY A 197 -22.62 -16.18 14.64
CA GLY A 197 -23.99 -16.30 15.12
C GLY A 197 -24.97 -16.90 14.10
N THR A 198 -26.27 -16.79 14.41
CA THR A 198 -27.38 -17.24 13.56
C THR A 198 -28.26 -16.05 13.21
N LEU A 199 -28.43 -15.77 11.92
CA LEU A 199 -29.30 -14.75 11.39
C LEU A 199 -30.44 -15.38 10.58
N ILE A 200 -31.68 -15.08 10.96
CA ILE A 200 -32.89 -15.51 10.24
C ILE A 200 -33.70 -14.27 9.87
N VAL A 201 -33.82 -14.02 8.56
CA VAL A 201 -34.57 -12.88 8.01
C VAL A 201 -35.69 -13.39 7.14
N SER A 202 -36.95 -13.17 7.53
CA SER A 202 -38.09 -13.65 6.74
C SER A 202 -38.34 -12.82 5.47
N GLY A 203 -37.72 -11.65 5.36
CA GLY A 203 -37.81 -10.75 4.21
C GLY A 203 -36.44 -10.48 3.58
N ASN A 204 -36.19 -9.22 3.25
CA ASN A 204 -34.98 -8.78 2.56
C ASN A 204 -33.84 -8.41 3.54
N ILE A 205 -32.60 -8.74 3.18
CA ILE A 205 -31.39 -8.08 3.67
C ILE A 205 -30.93 -7.11 2.58
N GLY A 206 -31.25 -5.82 2.73
CA GLY A 206 -30.95 -4.85 1.69
C GLY A 206 -31.97 -3.71 1.62
N GLY A 207 -32.31 -3.29 0.40
CA GLY A 207 -33.19 -2.15 0.17
C GLY A 207 -34.64 -2.40 0.58
N GLY A 208 -35.31 -1.32 0.98
CA GLY A 208 -36.76 -1.31 1.17
C GLY A 208 -37.51 -1.25 -0.17
N ASN A 209 -38.73 -1.73 -0.20
CA ASN A 209 -39.59 -1.68 -1.37
C ASN A 209 -40.11 -0.25 -1.61
N GLY A 210 -40.39 0.09 -2.86
CA GLY A 210 -41.11 1.30 -3.22
C GLY A 210 -42.59 1.20 -2.85
N GLY A 211 -43.21 2.34 -2.52
CA GLY A 211 -44.63 2.41 -2.22
C GLY A 211 -45.50 2.38 -3.48
N THR A 212 -46.71 1.85 -3.35
CA THR A 212 -47.70 1.81 -4.44
C THR A 212 -48.31 3.19 -4.70
N SER A 213 -48.73 3.47 -5.93
CA SER A 213 -49.56 4.65 -6.25
C SER A 213 -50.88 4.27 -6.92
N ASN A 214 -51.96 4.96 -6.53
CA ASN A 214 -53.29 4.75 -7.10
C ASN A 214 -53.51 5.48 -8.43
N TYR A 215 -52.81 6.59 -8.66
CA TYR A 215 -53.09 7.53 -9.76
C TYR A 215 -51.83 8.00 -10.51
N LYS A 216 -50.64 7.73 -9.96
CA LYS A 216 -49.34 8.20 -10.44
C LYS A 216 -48.34 7.06 -10.46
N HIS A 217 -47.06 7.40 -10.32
CA HIS A 217 -45.98 6.46 -10.43
C HIS A 217 -45.76 5.73 -9.10
N GLY A 218 -45.53 4.43 -9.16
CA GLY A 218 -45.01 3.68 -8.02
C GLY A 218 -43.62 4.18 -7.62
N GLY A 219 -43.29 4.03 -6.35
CA GLY A 219 -41.97 4.39 -5.84
C GLY A 219 -40.91 3.39 -6.29
N ASN A 220 -39.67 3.82 -6.47
CA ASN A 220 -38.57 2.91 -6.80
C ASN A 220 -38.15 2.10 -5.57
N GLY A 221 -37.68 0.87 -5.79
CA GLY A 221 -37.03 0.07 -4.77
C GLY A 221 -35.70 0.70 -4.31
N GLY A 222 -35.38 0.54 -3.03
CA GLY A 222 -34.11 0.99 -2.47
C GLY A 222 -32.95 0.10 -2.90
N ASN A 223 -31.75 0.68 -3.00
CA ASN A 223 -30.55 -0.04 -3.39
C ASN A 223 -29.89 -0.73 -2.19
N VAL A 224 -29.14 -1.79 -2.44
CA VAL A 224 -28.21 -2.35 -1.44
C VAL A 224 -26.93 -1.52 -1.40
N GLY A 225 -26.42 -1.28 -0.18
CA GLY A 225 -25.04 -0.83 -0.01
C GLY A 225 -24.08 -2.01 -0.11
N THR A 226 -23.84 -2.69 1.00
CA THR A 226 -22.91 -3.83 1.05
C THR A 226 -23.38 -4.89 2.04
N VAL A 227 -23.32 -6.15 1.62
CA VAL A 227 -23.53 -7.31 2.51
C VAL A 227 -22.26 -8.15 2.52
N THR A 228 -21.72 -8.41 3.70
CA THR A 228 -20.49 -9.20 3.89
C THR A 228 -20.76 -10.33 4.87
N ILE A 229 -20.50 -11.57 4.45
CA ILE A 229 -20.67 -12.78 5.26
C ILE A 229 -19.32 -13.49 5.31
N THR A 230 -18.74 -13.60 6.49
CA THR A 230 -17.43 -14.23 6.69
C THR A 230 -17.51 -15.48 7.57
N GLY A 231 -18.67 -15.75 8.17
CA GLY A 231 -18.95 -16.87 9.07
C GLY A 231 -20.42 -16.87 9.52
N GLY A 232 -20.77 -17.80 10.41
CA GLY A 232 -22.13 -17.93 10.96
C GLY A 232 -23.13 -18.64 10.05
N THR A 233 -24.40 -18.67 10.47
CA THR A 233 -25.52 -19.23 9.70
C THR A 233 -26.48 -18.12 9.31
N VAL A 234 -26.73 -17.95 8.01
CA VAL A 234 -27.60 -16.90 7.46
C VAL A 234 -28.72 -17.53 6.65
N SER A 235 -29.96 -17.23 7.01
CA SER A 235 -31.14 -17.55 6.22
C SER A 235 -31.88 -16.26 5.90
N ALA A 236 -32.14 -16.00 4.63
CA ALA A 236 -32.88 -14.85 4.16
C ALA A 236 -33.82 -15.22 3.01
N THR A 237 -34.90 -14.47 2.83
CA THR A 237 -35.71 -14.62 1.61
C THR A 237 -34.97 -14.02 0.43
N HIS A 238 -34.50 -12.78 0.55
CA HIS A 238 -33.80 -12.06 -0.50
C HIS A 238 -32.57 -11.34 0.10
N ILE A 239 -31.48 -11.25 -0.66
CA ILE A 239 -30.33 -10.39 -0.34
C ILE A 239 -30.10 -9.48 -1.54
N GLY A 240 -30.62 -8.27 -1.48
CA GLY A 240 -30.75 -7.52 -2.71
C GLY A 240 -31.52 -6.22 -2.62
N GLY A 241 -31.71 -5.60 -3.78
CA GLY A 241 -32.48 -4.37 -3.88
C GLY A 241 -33.93 -4.59 -3.48
N GLY A 242 -34.60 -3.53 -3.06
CA GLY A 242 -36.05 -3.59 -2.82
C GLY A 242 -36.82 -3.66 -4.13
N ASN A 243 -38.04 -4.17 -4.08
CA ASN A 243 -38.92 -4.18 -5.25
C ASN A 243 -39.46 -2.77 -5.53
N GLY A 244 -39.73 -2.48 -6.79
CA GLY A 244 -40.48 -1.29 -7.19
C GLY A 244 -41.93 -1.37 -6.71
N GLY A 245 -42.55 -0.21 -6.50
CA GLY A 245 -43.96 -0.11 -6.13
C GLY A 245 -44.87 -0.17 -7.34
N ASP A 246 -46.06 -0.73 -7.16
CA ASP A 246 -47.03 -0.85 -8.26
C ASP A 246 -47.69 0.49 -8.61
N SER A 247 -48.22 0.56 -9.83
CA SER A 247 -49.18 1.60 -10.23
C SER A 247 -50.53 0.96 -10.56
N LEU A 248 -51.57 1.34 -9.80
CA LEU A 248 -52.92 0.82 -9.98
C LEU A 248 -53.77 1.61 -11.01
N TYR A 249 -53.22 2.69 -11.57
CA TYR A 249 -53.88 3.48 -12.61
C TYR A 249 -53.55 2.95 -14.00
N PHE A 250 -54.55 2.92 -14.88
CA PHE A 250 -54.42 2.41 -16.26
C PHE A 250 -53.39 3.13 -17.12
N GLU A 251 -52.99 4.36 -16.77
CA GLU A 251 -51.89 5.10 -17.45
C GLU A 251 -50.68 5.38 -16.53
N GLY A 252 -50.67 4.82 -15.31
CA GLY A 252 -49.59 5.07 -14.36
C GLY A 252 -48.38 4.16 -14.57
N ILE A 253 -47.21 4.62 -14.14
CA ILE A 253 -45.91 3.95 -14.32
C ILE A 253 -45.54 3.21 -13.03
N ALA A 254 -45.08 1.96 -13.13
CA ALA A 254 -44.55 1.27 -11.97
C ALA A 254 -43.21 1.85 -11.50
N GLY A 255 -42.83 1.56 -10.26
CA GLY A 255 -41.49 1.83 -9.77
C GLY A 255 -40.48 0.84 -10.32
N THR A 256 -39.23 1.28 -10.50
CA THR A 256 -38.13 0.37 -10.86
C THR A 256 -37.67 -0.43 -9.64
N GLY A 257 -37.13 -1.62 -9.88
CA GLY A 257 -36.46 -2.38 -8.83
C GLY A 257 -35.16 -1.70 -8.37
N GLY A 258 -34.79 -1.90 -7.12
CA GLY A 258 -33.53 -1.41 -6.55
C GLY A 258 -32.33 -2.26 -6.97
N ASP A 259 -31.16 -1.65 -7.08
CA ASP A 259 -29.92 -2.34 -7.44
C ASP A 259 -29.40 -3.22 -6.30
N GLY A 260 -28.85 -4.39 -6.63
CA GLY A 260 -28.37 -5.39 -5.69
C GLY A 260 -27.04 -5.08 -4.98
N GLY A 261 -26.37 -3.97 -5.30
CA GLY A 261 -25.15 -3.51 -4.64
C GLY A 261 -24.01 -4.55 -4.63
N THR A 262 -23.28 -4.66 -3.52
CA THR A 262 -22.17 -5.62 -3.36
C THR A 262 -22.49 -6.70 -2.33
N VAL A 263 -22.22 -7.95 -2.67
CA VAL A 263 -22.37 -9.10 -1.77
C VAL A 263 -21.06 -9.91 -1.75
N THR A 264 -20.46 -10.07 -0.58
CA THR A 264 -19.22 -10.83 -0.39
C THR A 264 -19.43 -11.95 0.61
N ILE A 265 -19.14 -13.19 0.20
CA ILE A 265 -19.23 -14.38 1.04
C ILE A 265 -17.86 -15.05 1.07
N THR A 266 -17.24 -15.11 2.24
CA THR A 266 -15.93 -15.76 2.42
C THR A 266 -16.00 -16.95 3.37
N GLY A 267 -17.18 -17.24 3.93
CA GLY A 267 -17.43 -18.29 4.91
C GLY A 267 -18.90 -18.29 5.34
N GLY A 268 -19.23 -19.16 6.29
CA GLY A 268 -20.57 -19.39 6.82
C GLY A 268 -21.45 -20.33 5.99
N THR A 269 -22.62 -20.65 6.54
CA THR A 269 -23.70 -21.35 5.85
C THR A 269 -24.77 -20.33 5.47
N VAL A 270 -24.99 -20.13 4.17
CA VAL A 270 -25.89 -19.10 3.63
C VAL A 270 -26.99 -19.78 2.82
N THR A 271 -28.24 -19.53 3.18
CA THR A 271 -29.41 -20.00 2.44
C THR A 271 -30.29 -18.82 2.09
N VAL A 272 -30.48 -18.60 0.79
CA VAL A 272 -31.35 -17.57 0.24
C VAL A 272 -32.48 -18.24 -0.52
N SER A 273 -33.71 -18.10 -0.04
CA SER A 273 -34.84 -18.84 -0.64
C SER A 273 -35.37 -18.24 -1.94
N ASN A 274 -34.98 -17.01 -2.26
CA ASN A 274 -35.24 -16.35 -3.53
C ASN A 274 -33.89 -15.98 -4.15
N ARG A 275 -33.49 -14.72 -4.12
CA ARG A 275 -32.42 -14.19 -4.98
C ARG A 275 -31.36 -13.41 -4.22
N ILE A 276 -30.14 -13.48 -4.73
CA ILE A 276 -29.06 -12.51 -4.44
C ILE A 276 -28.96 -11.59 -5.66
N GLY A 277 -29.36 -10.33 -5.53
CA GLY A 277 -29.47 -9.51 -6.74
C GLY A 277 -30.30 -8.24 -6.68
N GLY A 278 -30.73 -7.79 -7.86
CA GLY A 278 -31.62 -6.64 -8.00
C GLY A 278 -33.06 -7.00 -7.65
N GLY A 279 -33.79 -6.02 -7.12
CA GLY A 279 -35.22 -6.14 -6.83
C GLY A 279 -36.06 -6.15 -8.11
N ASP A 280 -37.25 -6.72 -8.02
CA ASP A 280 -38.18 -6.76 -9.15
C ASP A 280 -38.83 -5.38 -9.38
N ALA A 281 -39.21 -5.08 -10.61
CA ALA A 281 -40.03 -3.90 -10.89
C ALA A 281 -41.44 -4.04 -10.31
N GLY A 282 -42.09 -2.91 -10.06
CA GLY A 282 -43.51 -2.90 -9.74
C GLY A 282 -44.38 -3.28 -10.94
N ASP A 283 -45.64 -3.60 -10.67
CA ASP A 283 -46.63 -3.96 -11.67
C ASP A 283 -47.38 -2.74 -12.23
N THR A 284 -47.75 -2.79 -13.52
CA THR A 284 -48.59 -1.80 -14.21
C THR A 284 -49.20 -2.35 -15.49
N ASP A 285 -50.47 -2.02 -15.75
CA ASP A 285 -51.15 -2.24 -17.04
C ASP A 285 -50.63 -1.32 -18.17
N TYR A 286 -49.82 -0.32 -17.78
CA TYR A 286 -49.15 0.75 -18.49
C TYR A 286 -48.19 0.43 -19.64
N ILE A 287 -48.58 -0.06 -20.85
CA ILE A 287 -47.59 -0.48 -21.89
C ILE A 287 -46.71 0.65 -22.50
N GLY A 288 -47.04 1.93 -22.35
CA GLY A 288 -46.53 3.01 -23.22
C GLY A 288 -45.22 3.76 -22.86
N SER A 289 -44.55 3.50 -21.72
CA SER A 289 -43.36 4.28 -21.29
C SER A 289 -42.09 3.43 -21.10
N PRO A 290 -40.95 3.77 -21.75
CA PRO A 290 -39.65 3.13 -21.54
C PRO A 290 -39.03 3.45 -20.16
N GLY A 291 -38.37 2.49 -19.51
CA GLY A 291 -37.61 2.67 -18.25
C GLY A 291 -38.44 2.68 -16.96
N ALA A 292 -39.75 2.47 -17.10
CA ALA A 292 -40.78 2.54 -16.05
C ALA A 292 -41.09 1.17 -15.41
N ARG A 293 -40.35 0.12 -15.80
CA ARG A 293 -40.68 -1.29 -15.51
C ARG A 293 -39.44 -2.15 -15.31
N ASP A 294 -38.29 -1.52 -15.14
CA ASP A 294 -37.01 -2.20 -15.19
C ASP A 294 -36.75 -2.81 -13.81
N GLY A 295 -36.44 -4.10 -13.81
CA GLY A 295 -35.84 -4.74 -12.65
C GLY A 295 -34.51 -4.06 -12.29
N GLY A 296 -34.17 -4.05 -11.00
CA GLY A 296 -32.90 -3.49 -10.55
C GLY A 296 -31.71 -4.30 -11.07
N ASN A 297 -30.54 -3.68 -11.16
CA ASN A 297 -29.35 -4.40 -11.59
C ASN A 297 -28.92 -5.43 -10.55
N GLY A 298 -28.39 -6.57 -11.01
CA GLY A 298 -27.84 -7.63 -10.19
C GLY A 298 -26.65 -7.17 -9.35
N SER A 299 -26.41 -7.87 -8.25
CA SER A 299 -25.30 -7.57 -7.35
C SER A 299 -23.94 -7.84 -7.99
N ALA A 300 -22.90 -7.16 -7.51
CA ALA A 300 -21.53 -7.61 -7.61
C ALA A 300 -21.27 -8.66 -6.52
N VAL A 301 -21.34 -9.94 -6.89
CA VAL A 301 -21.22 -11.08 -5.99
C VAL A 301 -19.79 -11.62 -6.02
N THR A 302 -19.18 -11.80 -4.85
CA THR A 302 -17.89 -12.49 -4.69
C THR A 302 -18.04 -13.60 -3.65
N ILE A 303 -17.74 -14.84 -4.05
CA ILE A 303 -17.75 -16.02 -3.17
C ILE A 303 -16.37 -16.66 -3.17
N SER A 304 -15.75 -16.76 -1.99
CA SER A 304 -14.42 -17.36 -1.81
C SER A 304 -14.40 -18.47 -0.74
N GLY A 305 -15.56 -18.75 -0.14
CA GLY A 305 -15.75 -19.78 0.87
C GLY A 305 -17.23 -19.90 1.23
N GLY A 306 -17.54 -20.81 2.14
CA GLY A 306 -18.85 -21.06 2.69
C GLY A 306 -19.61 -22.18 2.00
N THR A 307 -20.80 -22.45 2.55
CA THR A 307 -21.82 -23.33 1.97
C THR A 307 -22.99 -22.45 1.60
N VAL A 308 -23.17 -22.18 0.30
CA VAL A 308 -24.12 -21.20 -0.23
C VAL A 308 -25.19 -21.90 -1.05
N VAL A 309 -26.44 -21.70 -0.69
CA VAL A 309 -27.61 -22.20 -1.41
C VAL A 309 -28.50 -21.01 -1.77
N VAL A 310 -28.75 -20.83 -3.07
CA VAL A 310 -29.69 -19.82 -3.60
C VAL A 310 -30.76 -20.56 -4.39
N LEU A 311 -32.02 -20.49 -3.96
CA LEU A 311 -33.09 -21.33 -4.51
C LEU A 311 -33.80 -20.76 -5.75
N ASP A 312 -33.60 -19.47 -6.10
CA ASP A 312 -34.08 -18.88 -7.36
C ASP A 312 -32.89 -18.53 -8.27
N LYS A 313 -32.29 -17.36 -8.08
CA LYS A 313 -31.21 -16.90 -8.96
C LYS A 313 -30.19 -15.98 -8.28
N ILE A 314 -29.00 -15.91 -8.86
CA ILE A 314 -28.06 -14.81 -8.64
C ILE A 314 -28.08 -13.93 -9.90
N GLY A 315 -28.56 -12.69 -9.80
CA GLY A 315 -28.67 -11.81 -10.97
C GLY A 315 -29.64 -10.63 -10.82
N GLY A 316 -29.98 -9.98 -11.94
CA GLY A 316 -30.86 -8.80 -11.97
C GLY A 316 -32.33 -9.05 -11.62
N GLY A 317 -33.04 -7.97 -11.33
CA GLY A 317 -34.48 -7.92 -11.12
C GLY A 317 -35.28 -8.40 -12.33
N ASN A 318 -36.47 -8.96 -12.08
CA ASN A 318 -37.46 -9.18 -13.13
C ASN A 318 -38.17 -7.86 -13.45
N SER A 319 -38.56 -7.69 -14.70
CA SER A 319 -39.36 -6.57 -15.15
C SER A 319 -40.83 -6.97 -15.25
N SER A 320 -41.75 -6.02 -15.19
CA SER A 320 -43.20 -6.32 -15.25
C SER A 320 -43.70 -6.77 -16.62
N PHE A 321 -42.89 -6.63 -17.69
CA PHE A 321 -43.12 -7.23 -19.00
C PHE A 321 -41.79 -7.75 -19.59
N ASP A 322 -41.87 -8.83 -20.37
CA ASP A 322 -40.78 -9.68 -20.89
C ASP A 322 -39.85 -9.01 -21.93
N ILE A 323 -39.60 -7.69 -21.84
CA ILE A 323 -38.89 -6.91 -22.88
C ILE A 323 -37.64 -6.18 -22.40
N ASP A 324 -37.50 -5.88 -21.10
CA ASP A 324 -36.32 -5.24 -20.50
C ASP A 324 -35.92 -6.04 -19.26
N PHE A 325 -34.64 -6.20 -18.93
CA PHE A 325 -34.19 -6.91 -17.73
C PHE A 325 -33.20 -6.03 -16.98
N GLY A 326 -33.26 -6.07 -15.64
CA GLY A 326 -32.17 -5.52 -14.83
C GLY A 326 -30.86 -6.18 -15.23
N GLY A 327 -29.79 -5.39 -15.33
CA GLY A 327 -28.50 -5.91 -15.75
C GLY A 327 -28.08 -7.09 -14.89
N PRO A 328 -27.35 -8.08 -15.43
CA PRO A 328 -27.03 -9.33 -14.74
C PRO A 328 -26.17 -9.16 -13.47
N GLY A 329 -25.50 -8.01 -13.32
CA GLY A 329 -24.48 -7.82 -12.29
C GLY A 329 -23.19 -8.55 -12.64
N SER A 330 -22.44 -8.97 -11.63
CA SER A 330 -21.21 -9.77 -11.82
C SER A 330 -21.08 -10.82 -10.73
N CYS A 331 -20.46 -11.96 -11.06
CA CYS A 331 -20.24 -13.04 -10.11
C CYS A 331 -18.81 -13.56 -10.23
N VAL A 332 -18.08 -13.51 -9.12
CA VAL A 332 -16.74 -14.08 -8.97
C VAL A 332 -16.81 -15.21 -7.96
N ILE A 333 -16.45 -16.42 -8.36
CA ILE A 333 -16.39 -17.57 -7.45
C ILE A 333 -14.97 -18.16 -7.49
N THR A 334 -14.37 -18.27 -6.32
CA THR A 334 -13.01 -18.80 -6.10
C THR A 334 -12.96 -19.82 -4.96
N GLY A 335 -14.11 -20.15 -4.38
CA GLY A 335 -14.21 -21.05 -3.24
C GLY A 335 -15.65 -21.32 -2.84
N GLY A 336 -15.83 -22.21 -1.87
CA GLY A 336 -17.12 -22.62 -1.32
C GLY A 336 -17.86 -23.66 -2.15
N SER A 337 -18.89 -24.23 -1.54
CA SER A 337 -19.89 -25.08 -2.20
C SER A 337 -21.11 -24.21 -2.50
N VAL A 338 -21.35 -23.89 -3.77
CA VAL A 338 -22.35 -22.90 -4.22
C VAL A 338 -23.37 -23.56 -5.12
N MET A 339 -24.55 -23.83 -4.56
CA MET A 339 -25.71 -24.32 -5.28
C MET A 339 -26.62 -23.15 -5.63
N THR A 340 -26.91 -22.98 -6.92
CA THR A 340 -27.98 -22.07 -7.39
C THR A 340 -28.76 -22.74 -8.51
N SER A 341 -30.07 -22.50 -8.58
CA SER A 341 -30.91 -22.95 -9.69
C SER A 341 -30.68 -22.14 -10.95
N ASP A 342 -30.32 -20.87 -10.83
CA ASP A 342 -30.04 -19.99 -11.96
C ASP A 342 -28.91 -18.99 -11.63
N MET A 343 -28.03 -18.75 -12.62
CA MET A 343 -26.85 -17.89 -12.49
C MET A 343 -26.83 -16.95 -13.70
N GLN A 344 -27.25 -15.71 -13.47
CA GLN A 344 -27.51 -14.70 -14.50
C GLN A 344 -26.59 -13.49 -14.31
N PRO A 345 -25.32 -13.67 -13.92
CA PRO A 345 -24.20 -13.34 -14.81
C PRO A 345 -23.36 -14.58 -15.11
N THR A 346 -22.60 -14.59 -16.21
CA THR A 346 -21.60 -15.64 -16.44
C THR A 346 -20.51 -15.55 -15.36
N PRO A 347 -20.38 -16.54 -14.45
CA PRO A 347 -19.44 -16.44 -13.36
C PRO A 347 -18.00 -16.59 -13.87
N THR A 348 -17.08 -15.92 -13.18
CA THR A 348 -15.64 -16.01 -13.48
C THR A 348 -14.84 -16.32 -12.21
N ASN A 349 -13.58 -16.74 -12.38
CA ASN A 349 -12.65 -16.86 -11.26
C ASN A 349 -12.00 -15.52 -10.84
N GLY A 350 -12.46 -14.39 -11.39
CA GLY A 350 -11.93 -13.06 -11.08
C GLY A 350 -10.64 -12.71 -11.84
N SER A 351 -10.43 -11.41 -12.06
CA SER A 351 -9.30 -10.90 -12.85
C SER A 351 -7.93 -11.26 -12.26
N SER A 352 -7.82 -11.33 -10.94
CA SER A 352 -6.61 -11.77 -10.23
C SER A 352 -6.21 -13.21 -10.56
N ASN A 353 -7.14 -14.04 -11.05
CA ASN A 353 -6.93 -15.44 -11.43
C ASN A 353 -7.06 -15.67 -12.94
N GLY A 354 -6.91 -14.61 -13.75
CA GLY A 354 -7.00 -14.68 -15.21
C GLY A 354 -8.38 -14.41 -15.80
N GLY A 355 -9.42 -14.23 -14.98
CA GLY A 355 -10.77 -13.84 -15.41
C GLY A 355 -11.45 -14.90 -16.29
N HIS A 356 -11.08 -16.16 -16.14
CA HIS A 356 -11.68 -17.27 -16.88
C HIS A 356 -13.11 -17.52 -16.44
N THR A 357 -13.97 -17.81 -17.41
CA THR A 357 -15.31 -18.35 -17.15
C THR A 357 -15.22 -19.69 -16.44
N ILE A 358 -16.11 -19.89 -15.47
CA ILE A 358 -16.19 -21.11 -14.67
C ILE A 358 -17.57 -21.77 -14.83
N SER A 359 -17.66 -23.05 -14.51
CA SER A 359 -18.88 -23.84 -14.68
C SER A 359 -19.09 -24.79 -13.50
N LEU A 360 -20.35 -25.06 -13.20
CA LEU A 360 -20.76 -25.91 -12.09
C LEU A 360 -20.24 -27.35 -12.30
N THR A 361 -19.55 -27.85 -11.29
CA THR A 361 -19.01 -29.20 -11.18
C THR A 361 -19.57 -29.81 -9.90
N THR A 362 -20.33 -30.89 -10.02
CA THR A 362 -20.97 -31.55 -8.88
C THR A 362 -20.15 -32.76 -8.47
N VAL A 363 -19.70 -32.77 -7.21
CA VAL A 363 -18.83 -33.82 -6.67
C VAL A 363 -19.51 -34.49 -5.48
N ALA A 364 -19.89 -35.74 -5.62
CA ALA A 364 -20.36 -36.57 -4.50
C ALA A 364 -19.17 -37.21 -3.78
N LEU A 365 -19.24 -37.29 -2.44
CA LEU A 365 -18.32 -38.08 -1.63
C LEU A 365 -18.98 -39.43 -1.31
N ASP A 366 -18.36 -40.53 -1.75
CA ASP A 366 -18.92 -41.87 -1.57
C ASP A 366 -19.16 -42.18 -0.08
N GLY A 367 -20.27 -42.86 0.23
CA GLY A 367 -20.64 -43.19 1.60
C GLY A 367 -21.08 -42.03 2.52
N VAL A 368 -20.98 -40.77 2.08
CA VAL A 368 -21.46 -39.60 2.85
C VAL A 368 -22.94 -39.36 2.59
N SER A 369 -23.75 -39.30 3.65
CA SER A 369 -25.22 -39.17 3.56
C SER A 369 -25.81 -38.09 4.49
N GLY A 370 -25.07 -36.98 4.63
CA GLY A 370 -25.48 -35.83 5.42
C GLY A 370 -24.50 -34.67 5.28
N THR A 371 -24.89 -33.50 5.81
CA THR A 371 -24.04 -32.30 5.83
C THR A 371 -22.77 -32.56 6.62
N THR A 372 -21.65 -32.58 5.91
CA THR A 372 -20.34 -32.93 6.45
C THR A 372 -19.33 -31.86 6.04
N ALA A 373 -18.57 -31.35 7.00
CA ALA A 373 -17.57 -30.32 6.75
C ALA A 373 -16.40 -30.86 5.90
N VAL A 374 -16.02 -30.09 4.90
CA VAL A 374 -14.87 -30.34 4.03
C VAL A 374 -13.75 -29.42 4.45
N THR A 375 -12.67 -30.00 4.94
CA THR A 375 -11.51 -29.27 5.48
C THR A 375 -10.51 -28.91 4.39
N ALA A 376 -10.38 -29.75 3.35
CA ALA A 376 -9.49 -29.52 2.23
C ALA A 376 -10.07 -30.04 0.91
N LEU A 377 -9.70 -29.39 -0.20
CA LEU A 377 -10.14 -29.72 -1.55
C LEU A 377 -9.01 -29.45 -2.55
N PHE A 378 -8.80 -30.37 -3.47
CA PHE A 378 -7.79 -30.28 -4.51
C PHE A 378 -8.45 -30.13 -5.85
N THR A 379 -8.33 -28.92 -6.39
CA THR A 379 -8.82 -28.54 -7.71
C THR A 379 -7.59 -28.25 -8.57
N GLY A 380 -7.54 -28.75 -9.80
CA GLY A 380 -6.45 -28.47 -10.76
C GLY A 380 -6.38 -27.00 -11.23
N THR A 381 -6.89 -26.07 -10.43
CA THR A 381 -6.90 -24.63 -10.67
C THR A 381 -5.53 -24.02 -10.41
N ALA A 382 -5.22 -22.92 -11.09
CA ALA A 382 -4.02 -22.12 -10.83
C ALA A 382 -4.13 -21.26 -9.56
N TYR A 383 -5.23 -21.39 -8.81
CA TYR A 383 -5.48 -20.71 -7.55
C TYR A 383 -5.99 -21.69 -6.50
N THR A 384 -5.77 -21.41 -5.21
CA THR A 384 -6.29 -22.23 -4.12
C THR A 384 -7.80 -22.02 -4.03
N TYR A 385 -8.55 -23.10 -4.19
CA TYR A 385 -10.01 -23.04 -4.08
C TYR A 385 -10.38 -22.96 -2.60
N GLY A 386 -11.04 -21.88 -2.18
CA GLY A 386 -11.29 -21.64 -0.75
C GLY A 386 -12.29 -22.61 -0.16
N THR A 387 -11.95 -23.22 0.99
CA THR A 387 -12.77 -24.25 1.67
C THR A 387 -13.33 -23.80 3.02
N LYS A 388 -13.10 -22.56 3.45
CA LYS A 388 -13.61 -22.05 4.73
C LYS A 388 -15.12 -22.29 4.84
N ASP A 389 -15.58 -22.98 5.89
CA ASP A 389 -17.00 -23.30 6.14
C ASP A 389 -17.73 -24.03 4.99
N MET A 390 -16.98 -24.77 4.17
CA MET A 390 -17.54 -25.61 3.11
C MET A 390 -18.05 -26.93 3.69
N CYS A 391 -19.29 -27.29 3.34
CA CYS A 391 -19.93 -28.55 3.71
C CYS A 391 -20.56 -29.21 2.48
N THR A 392 -20.69 -30.52 2.53
CA THR A 392 -21.59 -31.26 1.64
C THR A 392 -23.05 -30.90 1.93
N ASP A 393 -23.92 -31.08 0.94
CA ASP A 393 -25.36 -31.10 1.17
C ASP A 393 -25.80 -32.36 1.95
N ALA A 394 -27.12 -32.51 2.15
CA ALA A 394 -27.69 -33.67 2.83
C ALA A 394 -27.49 -35.00 2.06
N SER A 395 -27.11 -34.95 0.79
CA SER A 395 -26.82 -36.13 -0.05
C SER A 395 -25.33 -36.47 -0.15
N GLY A 396 -24.45 -35.69 0.49
CA GLY A 396 -22.99 -35.86 0.39
C GLY A 396 -22.35 -35.18 -0.82
N SER A 397 -23.04 -34.23 -1.46
CA SER A 397 -22.60 -33.55 -2.68
C SER A 397 -22.03 -32.14 -2.41
N LEU A 398 -21.02 -31.78 -3.19
CA LEU A 398 -20.42 -30.43 -3.29
C LEU A 398 -20.74 -29.81 -4.65
N TYR A 399 -20.92 -28.48 -4.66
CA TYR A 399 -21.25 -27.70 -5.85
C TYR A 399 -20.14 -26.69 -6.13
N LEU A 400 -19.18 -27.07 -6.98
CA LEU A 400 -17.94 -26.31 -7.19
C LEU A 400 -17.98 -25.58 -8.53
N TRP A 401 -17.40 -24.38 -8.62
CA TRP A 401 -17.38 -23.61 -9.86
C TRP A 401 -15.97 -23.50 -10.41
N LEU A 402 -15.67 -24.28 -11.45
CA LEU A 402 -14.30 -24.50 -11.92
C LEU A 402 -14.10 -24.07 -13.38
N PRO A 403 -12.92 -23.55 -13.75
CA PRO A 403 -12.59 -23.23 -15.13
C PRO A 403 -12.35 -24.50 -15.95
N SER A 404 -12.55 -24.39 -17.27
CA SER A 404 -12.29 -25.49 -18.21
C SER A 404 -10.85 -26.01 -18.10
N GLY A 405 -10.68 -27.32 -18.25
CA GLY A 405 -9.38 -28.00 -18.17
C GLY A 405 -8.91 -28.35 -16.76
N THR A 406 -9.70 -28.03 -15.73
CA THR A 406 -9.40 -28.41 -14.34
C THR A 406 -10.19 -29.64 -13.90
N SER A 407 -9.76 -30.26 -12.80
CA SER A 407 -10.44 -31.40 -12.20
C SER A 407 -10.30 -31.39 -10.69
N VAL A 408 -11.29 -31.93 -10.00
CA VAL A 408 -11.22 -32.26 -8.58
C VAL A 408 -10.64 -33.64 -8.44
N THR A 409 -9.57 -33.79 -7.66
CA THR A 409 -8.90 -35.08 -7.48
C THR A 409 -8.89 -35.59 -6.06
N LEU A 410 -9.07 -34.70 -5.08
CA LEU A 410 -9.09 -35.06 -3.68
C LEU A 410 -10.01 -34.12 -2.89
N ALA A 411 -10.72 -34.68 -1.93
CA ALA A 411 -11.44 -33.94 -0.88
C ALA A 411 -11.15 -34.60 0.47
N ARG A 412 -11.16 -33.81 1.55
CA ARG A 412 -11.02 -34.34 2.92
C ARG A 412 -12.12 -33.79 3.80
N THR A 413 -12.67 -34.65 4.63
CA THR A 413 -13.49 -34.28 5.79
C THR A 413 -12.62 -34.39 7.04
N LYS A 414 -13.22 -34.15 8.22
CA LYS A 414 -12.51 -34.37 9.49
C LYS A 414 -12.04 -35.82 9.65
N ASP A 415 -12.87 -36.78 9.24
CA ASP A 415 -12.65 -38.19 9.57
C ASP A 415 -12.06 -38.99 8.40
N ASN A 416 -12.33 -38.59 7.14
CA ASN A 416 -12.00 -39.38 5.95
C ASN A 416 -11.39 -38.55 4.81
N GLY A 417 -10.58 -39.21 3.98
CA GLY A 417 -10.12 -38.68 2.69
C GLY A 417 -10.89 -39.31 1.53
N TYR A 418 -11.03 -38.59 0.43
CA TYR A 418 -11.69 -39.06 -0.79
C TYR A 418 -10.84 -38.74 -2.02
N SER A 419 -10.68 -39.69 -2.94
CA SER A 419 -9.89 -39.53 -4.16
C SER A 419 -10.62 -40.03 -5.40
N GLY A 420 -10.22 -39.52 -6.55
CA GLY A 420 -10.83 -39.81 -7.85
C GLY A 420 -10.48 -38.72 -8.86
N THR A 421 -11.26 -38.60 -9.93
CA THR A 421 -11.15 -37.49 -10.87
C THR A 421 -12.53 -37.07 -11.32
N VAL A 422 -12.93 -35.84 -10.98
CA VAL A 422 -14.14 -35.20 -11.52
C VAL A 422 -13.71 -33.96 -12.29
N VAL A 423 -13.82 -34.00 -13.62
CA VAL A 423 -13.44 -32.88 -14.49
C VAL A 423 -14.43 -31.73 -14.39
N ALA A 424 -13.98 -30.50 -14.66
CA ALA A 424 -14.83 -29.33 -14.67
C ALA A 424 -16.06 -29.53 -15.57
N SER A 425 -17.22 -29.02 -15.13
CA SER A 425 -18.54 -29.17 -15.78
C SER A 425 -19.14 -30.57 -15.75
N ALA A 426 -18.56 -31.52 -15.01
CA ALA A 426 -19.10 -32.87 -14.86
C ALA A 426 -19.84 -33.08 -13.52
N LEU A 427 -20.61 -34.16 -13.47
CA LEU A 427 -21.09 -34.77 -12.25
C LEU A 427 -20.31 -36.06 -12.02
N GLY A 428 -19.74 -36.25 -10.83
CA GLY A 428 -18.95 -37.43 -10.51
C GLY A 428 -18.82 -37.68 -9.00
N THR A 429 -18.12 -38.76 -8.66
CA THR A 429 -17.95 -39.23 -7.29
C THR A 429 -16.47 -39.39 -6.96
N LEU A 430 -16.05 -38.94 -5.79
CA LEU A 430 -14.78 -39.30 -5.18
C LEU A 430 -15.01 -40.42 -4.18
N TYR A 431 -14.12 -41.41 -4.17
CA TYR A 431 -14.23 -42.60 -3.33
C TYR A 431 -13.35 -42.45 -2.10
N GLU A 432 -13.84 -42.95 -0.97
CA GLU A 432 -13.10 -42.94 0.29
C GLU A 432 -11.75 -43.65 0.13
N ILE A 433 -10.70 -43.05 0.67
CA ILE A 433 -9.34 -43.61 0.72
C ILE A 433 -8.92 -43.83 2.17
N SER A 434 -8.01 -44.78 2.37
CA SER A 434 -7.40 -45.03 3.69
C SER A 434 -6.70 -43.78 4.22
N ALA A 435 -6.71 -43.61 5.55
CA ALA A 435 -6.05 -42.51 6.22
C ALA A 435 -4.56 -42.39 5.81
N ASP A 436 -4.18 -41.16 5.51
CA ASP A 436 -2.83 -40.78 5.15
C ASP A 436 -1.95 -40.70 6.41
N THR A 437 -0.82 -41.40 6.41
CA THR A 437 0.10 -41.52 7.56
C THR A 437 1.54 -41.19 7.20
N GLU A 438 1.79 -40.79 5.96
CA GLU A 438 3.12 -40.37 5.52
C GLU A 438 3.40 -38.97 6.06
N LYS A 439 4.60 -38.74 6.59
CA LYS A 439 4.98 -37.42 7.10
C LYS A 439 5.51 -36.57 5.95
N PRO A 440 5.21 -35.26 5.92
CA PRO A 440 5.81 -34.36 4.97
C PRO A 440 7.33 -34.27 5.16
N THR A 441 8.06 -34.05 4.07
CA THR A 441 9.52 -33.87 4.05
C THR A 441 9.89 -32.66 3.20
N VAL A 442 11.07 -32.08 3.44
CA VAL A 442 11.58 -30.95 2.66
C VAL A 442 12.33 -31.48 1.44
N LEU A 443 11.87 -31.11 0.24
CA LEU A 443 12.51 -31.47 -1.04
C LEU A 443 13.61 -30.49 -1.44
N SER A 444 13.44 -29.19 -1.16
CA SER A 444 14.45 -28.17 -1.46
C SER A 444 14.26 -26.89 -0.66
N VAL A 445 15.35 -26.17 -0.43
CA VAL A 445 15.38 -24.84 0.17
C VAL A 445 16.20 -23.90 -0.73
N THR A 446 15.72 -22.67 -0.91
CA THR A 446 16.43 -21.57 -1.56
C THR A 446 16.50 -20.40 -0.57
N PRO A 447 17.67 -19.77 -0.31
CA PRO A 447 18.99 -20.10 -0.83
C PRO A 447 19.40 -21.54 -0.50
N THR A 448 20.14 -22.17 -1.42
CA THR A 448 20.66 -23.53 -1.18
C THR A 448 21.70 -23.50 -0.07
N ASP A 449 21.86 -24.61 0.63
CA ASP A 449 22.84 -24.73 1.71
C ASP A 449 24.25 -24.25 1.30
N GLY A 450 24.89 -23.47 2.17
CA GLY A 450 26.23 -22.92 1.98
C GLY A 450 26.33 -21.70 1.05
N THR A 451 25.21 -21.11 0.61
CA THR A 451 25.24 -19.91 -0.25
C THR A 451 25.93 -18.74 0.48
N THR A 452 26.86 -18.05 -0.19
CA THR A 452 27.57 -16.86 0.34
C THR A 452 27.13 -15.57 -0.32
N ASP A 453 27.59 -14.43 0.22
CA ASP A 453 27.43 -13.09 -0.35
C ASP A 453 25.98 -12.63 -0.53
N LEU A 454 25.07 -13.14 0.32
CA LEU A 454 23.68 -12.70 0.29
C LEU A 454 23.52 -11.31 0.89
N PRO A 455 22.58 -10.50 0.36
CA PRO A 455 22.22 -9.22 0.94
C PRO A 455 21.60 -9.40 2.33
N ILE A 456 21.60 -8.32 3.12
CA ILE A 456 20.96 -8.28 4.45
C ILE A 456 19.42 -8.44 4.42
N SER A 457 18.82 -8.53 3.23
CA SER A 457 17.38 -8.69 3.02
C SER A 457 17.12 -9.49 1.73
N GLY A 458 16.21 -10.46 1.80
CA GLY A 458 15.93 -11.40 0.72
C GLY A 458 14.77 -12.32 1.04
N ASN A 459 14.66 -13.44 0.32
CA ASN A 459 13.58 -14.43 0.50
C ASN A 459 14.15 -15.83 0.72
N ILE A 460 13.43 -16.64 1.50
CA ILE A 460 13.61 -18.08 1.64
C ILE A 460 12.41 -18.77 1.00
N SER A 461 12.66 -19.76 0.16
CA SER A 461 11.63 -20.60 -0.47
C SER A 461 11.88 -22.06 -0.13
N ILE A 462 10.88 -22.76 0.39
CA ILE A 462 10.94 -24.16 0.82
C ILE A 462 9.93 -24.97 0.00
N THR A 463 10.34 -26.08 -0.59
CA THR A 463 9.46 -27.03 -1.29
C THR A 463 9.31 -28.31 -0.47
N PHE A 464 8.08 -28.76 -0.25
CA PHE A 464 7.73 -29.95 0.53
C PHE A 464 7.33 -31.13 -0.38
N SER A 465 7.38 -32.36 0.15
CA SER A 465 7.04 -33.61 -0.57
C SER A 465 5.56 -33.75 -0.89
N GLU A 466 4.72 -33.03 -0.16
CA GLU A 466 3.27 -33.11 -0.24
C GLU A 466 2.63 -31.78 0.16
N MET A 467 1.30 -31.71 0.10
CA MET A 467 0.56 -30.49 0.41
C MET A 467 0.51 -30.26 1.92
N MET A 468 0.87 -29.05 2.32
CA MET A 468 0.97 -28.65 3.72
C MET A 468 -0.32 -27.98 4.22
N ASP A 469 -0.59 -28.09 5.52
CA ASP A 469 -1.58 -27.24 6.18
C ASP A 469 -1.08 -25.78 6.18
N THR A 470 -1.71 -24.97 5.34
CA THR A 470 -1.27 -23.59 5.11
C THR A 470 -1.48 -22.66 6.31
N SER A 471 -2.18 -23.10 7.35
CA SER A 471 -2.37 -22.34 8.59
C SER A 471 -1.10 -22.31 9.46
N VAL A 472 -0.18 -23.26 9.29
CA VAL A 472 1.04 -23.37 10.10
C VAL A 472 2.26 -22.85 9.33
N LYS A 473 3.02 -21.93 9.94
CA LYS A 473 4.02 -21.12 9.22
C LYS A 473 5.20 -20.67 10.10
N THR A 474 6.00 -21.60 10.61
CA THR A 474 7.15 -21.26 11.46
C THR A 474 8.48 -21.57 10.78
N VAL A 475 9.10 -20.53 10.22
CA VAL A 475 10.50 -20.54 9.77
C VAL A 475 11.29 -19.60 10.66
N SER A 476 12.46 -20.03 11.14
CA SER A 476 13.35 -19.19 11.94
C SER A 476 14.77 -19.19 11.38
N LEU A 477 15.49 -18.09 11.61
CA LEU A 477 16.90 -17.96 11.33
C LEU A 477 17.68 -17.91 12.63
N SER A 478 18.74 -18.71 12.76
CA SER A 478 19.61 -18.70 13.94
C SER A 478 21.05 -18.49 13.54
N THR A 479 21.81 -17.86 14.43
CA THR A 479 23.27 -17.74 14.34
C THR A 479 23.84 -18.07 15.72
N PRO A 480 25.07 -18.61 15.86
CA PRO A 480 25.58 -19.11 17.15
C PRO A 480 25.56 -18.09 18.30
N ASP A 481 25.63 -16.80 17.99
CA ASP A 481 25.78 -15.72 18.97
C ASP A 481 24.46 -14.97 19.27
N GLU A 482 23.35 -15.29 18.59
CA GLU A 482 22.09 -14.55 18.71
C GLU A 482 20.88 -15.48 18.90
N SER A 483 19.80 -14.94 19.47
CA SER A 483 18.53 -15.67 19.56
C SER A 483 17.91 -15.88 18.18
N ALA A 484 17.22 -17.01 17.99
CA ALA A 484 16.56 -17.32 16.73
C ALA A 484 15.52 -16.24 16.36
N LYS A 485 15.62 -15.73 15.15
CA LYS A 485 14.71 -14.76 14.55
C LYS A 485 13.62 -15.49 13.79
N THR A 486 12.41 -15.50 14.33
CA THR A 486 11.23 -16.03 13.62
C THR A 486 10.85 -15.11 12.46
N LEU A 487 10.57 -15.71 11.30
CA LEU A 487 10.08 -15.02 10.12
C LEU A 487 8.57 -15.17 10.02
N THR A 488 7.87 -14.08 9.73
CA THR A 488 6.41 -14.04 9.63
C THR A 488 5.96 -13.51 8.28
N GLY A 489 4.70 -13.77 7.90
CA GLY A 489 4.11 -13.21 6.69
C GLY A 489 4.46 -13.96 5.40
N GLY A 490 4.94 -15.21 5.49
CA GLY A 490 5.19 -16.03 4.32
C GLY A 490 3.93 -16.50 3.60
N VAL A 491 4.10 -16.80 2.32
CA VAL A 491 3.07 -17.09 1.33
C VAL A 491 3.27 -18.51 0.80
N TRP A 492 2.17 -19.25 0.64
CA TRP A 492 2.18 -20.58 0.05
C TRP A 492 1.95 -20.51 -1.46
N SER A 493 2.54 -21.44 -2.23
CA SER A 493 2.13 -21.70 -3.60
C SER A 493 0.70 -22.23 -3.65
N TYR A 494 0.07 -22.11 -4.80
CA TYR A 494 -1.29 -22.60 -5.02
C TYR A 494 -1.44 -24.10 -4.81
N SER A 495 -0.39 -24.88 -5.11
CA SER A 495 -0.32 -26.30 -4.82
C SER A 495 -0.15 -26.64 -3.34
N GLY A 496 0.05 -25.64 -2.46
CA GLY A 496 0.31 -25.83 -1.03
C GLY A 496 1.61 -26.58 -0.72
N THR A 497 2.50 -26.71 -1.70
CA THR A 497 3.76 -27.46 -1.58
C THR A 497 4.99 -26.57 -1.49
N VAL A 498 4.88 -25.25 -1.72
CA VAL A 498 6.00 -24.32 -1.62
C VAL A 498 5.67 -23.18 -0.67
N TYR A 499 6.51 -22.92 0.33
CA TYR A 499 6.38 -21.80 1.26
C TYR A 499 7.50 -20.77 1.02
N THR A 500 7.14 -19.51 0.79
CA THR A 500 8.10 -18.41 0.60
C THR A 500 7.96 -17.35 1.70
N VAL A 501 9.05 -16.98 2.36
CA VAL A 501 9.06 -15.97 3.42
C VAL A 501 10.26 -15.03 3.28
N SER A 502 10.05 -13.73 3.52
CA SER A 502 11.12 -12.73 3.44
C SER A 502 11.89 -12.59 4.76
N TYR A 503 13.17 -12.26 4.67
CA TYR A 503 14.01 -11.83 5.78
C TYR A 503 14.59 -10.44 5.52
N SER A 504 14.92 -9.72 6.59
CA SER A 504 15.55 -8.40 6.52
C SER A 504 16.39 -8.09 7.76
N GLY A 505 17.26 -7.09 7.68
CA GLY A 505 18.07 -6.61 8.81
C GLY A 505 18.99 -7.68 9.41
N LEU A 506 19.61 -8.49 8.56
CA LEU A 506 20.64 -9.44 8.99
C LEU A 506 22.00 -8.74 9.18
N SER A 507 22.83 -9.28 10.06
CA SER A 507 24.18 -8.78 10.34
C SER A 507 25.17 -9.19 9.23
N LEU A 508 26.03 -8.26 8.80
CA LEU A 508 27.06 -8.52 7.79
C LEU A 508 28.09 -9.55 8.27
N GLY A 509 28.56 -10.41 7.36
CA GLY A 509 29.59 -11.43 7.63
C GLY A 509 29.17 -12.54 8.59
N LYS A 510 27.86 -12.69 8.87
CA LYS A 510 27.32 -13.76 9.71
C LYS A 510 26.72 -14.87 8.86
N GLU A 511 26.85 -16.10 9.37
CA GLU A 511 26.15 -17.28 8.89
C GLU A 511 24.85 -17.46 9.65
N TYR A 512 23.77 -17.76 8.91
CA TYR A 512 22.44 -18.04 9.42
C TYR A 512 21.99 -19.44 9.02
N THR A 513 21.62 -20.27 10.00
CA THR A 513 20.97 -21.57 9.80
C THR A 513 19.45 -21.37 9.70
N ILE A 514 18.83 -21.98 8.69
CA ILE A 514 17.39 -22.02 8.48
C ILE A 514 16.82 -23.16 9.31
N ILE A 515 15.89 -22.85 10.22
CA ILE A 515 15.20 -23.82 11.07
C ILE A 515 13.74 -23.89 10.60
N LEU A 516 13.34 -25.09 10.18
CA LEU A 516 12.00 -25.46 9.77
C LEU A 516 11.41 -26.37 10.84
N SER A 517 10.35 -25.92 11.50
CA SER A 517 9.73 -26.69 12.59
C SER A 517 8.23 -26.46 12.64
N GLY A 518 7.50 -27.42 13.20
CA GLY A 518 6.07 -27.32 13.43
C GLY A 518 5.18 -27.40 12.18
N PHE A 519 5.76 -27.59 10.99
CA PHE A 519 4.98 -27.83 9.78
C PHE A 519 4.23 -29.17 9.86
N ARG A 520 3.02 -29.22 9.30
CA ARG A 520 2.24 -30.45 9.15
C ARG A 520 1.53 -30.46 7.80
N ASP A 521 1.21 -31.64 7.31
CA ASP A 521 0.43 -31.81 6.09
C ASP A 521 -1.07 -31.56 6.32
N VAL A 522 -1.87 -31.69 5.26
CA VAL A 522 -3.34 -31.65 5.32
C VAL A 522 -3.97 -32.86 6.02
N ALA A 523 -3.19 -33.90 6.30
CA ALA A 523 -3.58 -35.10 7.05
C ALA A 523 -3.29 -35.00 8.55
N GLU A 524 -2.75 -33.86 8.99
CA GLU A 524 -2.24 -33.62 10.35
C GLU A 524 -0.98 -34.42 10.72
N ASN A 525 -0.27 -35.03 9.76
CA ASN A 525 1.04 -35.60 10.02
C ASN A 525 2.07 -34.48 10.16
N VAL A 526 2.74 -34.45 11.32
CA VAL A 526 3.75 -33.45 11.64
C VAL A 526 5.08 -33.80 10.96
N MET A 527 5.67 -32.81 10.29
CA MET A 527 7.02 -32.88 9.70
C MET A 527 8.06 -33.13 10.81
N GLU A 528 9.12 -33.86 10.49
CA GLU A 528 10.33 -33.83 11.33
C GLU A 528 11.03 -32.48 11.18
N ASP A 529 11.50 -31.88 12.28
CA ASP A 529 12.22 -30.61 12.22
C ASP A 529 13.47 -30.71 11.33
N ASP A 530 13.72 -29.67 10.52
CA ASP A 530 14.87 -29.60 9.61
C ASP A 530 15.69 -28.33 9.87
N SER A 531 16.99 -28.51 10.09
CA SER A 531 17.97 -27.44 10.27
C SER A 531 19.23 -27.66 9.42
N SER A 532 19.09 -28.34 8.28
CA SER A 532 20.21 -28.76 7.42
C SER A 532 20.69 -27.70 6.44
N ASN A 533 20.01 -26.55 6.33
CA ASN A 533 20.33 -25.51 5.36
C ASN A 533 20.83 -24.22 6.04
N SER A 534 21.87 -23.61 5.48
CA SER A 534 22.50 -22.39 5.98
C SER A 534 22.93 -21.45 4.85
N PHE A 535 23.15 -20.17 5.17
CA PHE A 535 23.73 -19.19 4.25
C PHE A 535 24.51 -18.09 4.95
N THR A 536 25.44 -17.43 4.24
CA THR A 536 26.29 -16.34 4.75
C THR A 536 25.93 -15.00 4.11
N VAL A 537 25.76 -13.98 4.96
CA VAL A 537 25.54 -12.59 4.54
C VAL A 537 26.87 -11.94 4.14
N VAL A 538 26.85 -11.09 3.11
CA VAL A 538 28.02 -10.38 2.59
C VAL A 538 28.89 -9.76 3.70
N PHE A 539 30.22 -9.86 3.55
CA PHE A 539 31.19 -9.33 4.51
C PHE A 539 31.31 -7.81 4.43
N PRO A 540 31.63 -7.12 5.54
CA PRO A 540 32.08 -5.72 5.47
C PRO A 540 33.41 -5.62 4.68
N PRO A 541 33.68 -4.49 3.99
CA PRO A 541 34.97 -4.30 3.33
C PRO A 541 36.11 -4.28 4.36
N THR A 542 37.20 -4.97 4.04
CA THR A 542 38.41 -5.02 4.87
C THR A 542 39.11 -3.66 4.90
N LEU A 543 39.56 -3.23 6.09
CA LEU A 543 40.40 -2.05 6.28
C LEU A 543 41.78 -2.51 6.77
N THR A 544 42.85 -1.98 6.17
CA THR A 544 44.24 -2.32 6.51
C THR A 544 44.97 -1.06 6.97
N GLU A 545 45.91 -1.17 7.92
CA GLU A 545 46.70 -0.04 8.44
C GLU A 545 47.86 0.33 7.49
N TYR A 546 47.96 1.61 7.10
CA TYR A 546 49.03 2.13 6.24
C TYR A 546 49.68 3.38 6.83
N SER A 547 50.97 3.55 6.58
CA SER A 547 51.70 4.78 6.92
C SER A 547 51.54 5.87 5.85
N TYR A 548 51.52 7.14 6.26
CA TYR A 548 51.56 8.31 5.38
C TYR A 548 52.33 9.47 6.04
N MET A 549 52.73 10.47 5.25
CA MET A 549 53.35 11.70 5.74
C MET A 549 52.31 12.81 5.86
N ASP A 550 52.08 13.33 7.07
CA ASP A 550 51.11 14.42 7.32
C ASP A 550 51.58 15.79 6.80
N GLU A 551 50.74 16.83 6.95
CA GLU A 551 51.05 18.20 6.52
C GLU A 551 52.32 18.78 7.17
N ASN A 552 52.67 18.30 8.36
CA ASN A 552 53.83 18.74 9.14
C ASN A 552 55.08 17.90 8.87
N ARG A 553 55.00 16.96 7.91
CA ARG A 553 56.06 16.01 7.53
C ARG A 553 56.42 15.02 8.63
N ASN A 554 55.46 14.63 9.47
CA ASN A 554 55.62 13.50 10.38
C ASN A 554 54.95 12.25 9.80
N THR A 555 55.53 11.09 10.05
CA THR A 555 54.93 9.79 9.69
C THR A 555 53.79 9.46 10.64
N GLN A 556 52.62 9.14 10.10
CA GLN A 556 51.41 8.71 10.81
C GLN A 556 50.91 7.37 10.26
N THR A 557 50.05 6.65 10.99
CA THR A 557 49.34 5.46 10.51
C THR A 557 47.83 5.64 10.52
N VAL A 558 47.12 4.95 9.61
CA VAL A 558 45.65 4.97 9.54
C VAL A 558 45.12 3.74 8.81
N GLU A 559 43.92 3.29 9.20
CA GLU A 559 43.15 2.29 8.45
C GLU A 559 42.55 2.91 7.18
N ALA A 560 42.88 2.34 6.01
CA ALA A 560 42.43 2.83 4.71
C ALA A 560 41.85 1.70 3.85
N ARG A 561 40.92 2.06 2.97
CA ARG A 561 40.34 1.16 1.97
C ARG A 561 41.21 1.15 0.70
N GLU A 562 41.56 -0.04 0.23
CA GLU A 562 42.32 -0.21 -1.03
C GLU A 562 41.48 0.22 -2.24
N ILE A 563 42.13 0.88 -3.21
CA ILE A 563 41.53 1.20 -4.51
C ILE A 563 41.88 0.10 -5.51
N ASP A 564 40.85 -0.50 -6.09
CA ASP A 564 40.96 -1.46 -7.20
C ASP A 564 40.53 -0.84 -8.55
N SER A 565 40.62 -1.62 -9.63
CA SER A 565 40.25 -1.19 -10.99
C SER A 565 38.74 -0.96 -11.18
N GLU A 566 37.91 -1.55 -10.31
CA GLU A 566 36.45 -1.44 -10.32
C GLU A 566 35.95 -0.20 -9.56
N THR A 567 36.78 0.38 -8.70
CA THR A 567 36.46 1.55 -7.89
C THR A 567 36.16 2.78 -8.77
N LYS A 568 34.89 3.22 -8.79
CA LYS A 568 34.43 4.41 -9.54
C LYS A 568 34.05 5.60 -8.67
N THR A 569 33.75 5.38 -7.40
CA THR A 569 33.34 6.45 -6.47
C THR A 569 34.06 6.31 -5.14
N LEU A 570 34.60 7.42 -4.66
CA LEU A 570 35.18 7.56 -3.31
C LEU A 570 34.23 8.39 -2.46
N SER A 571 33.71 7.81 -1.38
CA SER A 571 32.94 8.50 -0.34
C SER A 571 33.86 9.00 0.77
N SER A 572 33.39 9.88 1.66
CA SER A 572 34.19 10.35 2.80
C SER A 572 34.93 9.21 3.52
N GLY A 573 36.25 9.32 3.66
CA GLY A 573 37.09 8.26 4.23
C GLY A 573 38.54 8.29 3.76
N TRP A 574 39.31 7.30 4.23
CA TRP A 574 40.70 7.06 3.85
C TRP A 574 40.79 5.96 2.81
N TYR A 575 41.58 6.21 1.77
CA TYR A 575 41.87 5.28 0.69
C TYR A 575 43.36 5.19 0.45
N VAL A 576 43.81 4.04 -0.07
CA VAL A 576 45.20 3.79 -0.39
C VAL A 576 45.36 3.20 -1.79
N VAL A 577 46.49 3.52 -2.41
CA VAL A 577 46.97 2.89 -3.64
C VAL A 577 48.21 2.09 -3.24
N ASP A 578 48.04 0.80 -2.98
CA ASP A 578 49.08 -0.13 -2.52
C ASP A 578 49.65 -1.02 -3.64
N SER A 579 49.07 -0.90 -4.83
CA SER A 579 49.47 -1.58 -6.06
C SER A 579 49.22 -0.67 -7.26
N ASP A 580 49.83 -0.99 -8.40
CA ASP A 580 49.57 -0.26 -9.64
C ASP A 580 48.14 -0.53 -10.12
N VAL A 581 47.32 0.53 -10.16
CA VAL A 581 45.89 0.42 -10.47
C VAL A 581 45.48 1.45 -11.52
N SER A 582 44.62 1.02 -12.44
CA SER A 582 44.03 1.87 -13.47
C SER A 582 42.51 1.90 -13.32
N THR A 583 41.94 3.08 -13.19
CA THR A 583 40.49 3.30 -13.14
C THR A 583 40.06 4.41 -14.10
N THR A 584 38.76 4.55 -14.25
CA THR A 584 38.14 5.53 -15.14
C THR A 584 37.05 6.34 -14.47
N ASN A 585 36.98 7.63 -14.78
CA ASN A 585 35.95 8.57 -14.30
C ASN A 585 35.76 8.56 -12.77
N LEU A 586 36.85 8.52 -12.00
CA LEU A 586 36.79 8.39 -10.55
C LEU A 586 36.11 9.62 -9.94
N SER A 587 35.06 9.44 -9.13
CA SER A 587 34.28 10.54 -8.56
C SER A 587 34.47 10.65 -7.05
N VAL A 588 34.70 11.86 -6.54
CA VAL A 588 34.83 12.14 -5.10
C VAL A 588 33.51 12.71 -4.56
N SER A 589 33.03 12.15 -3.46
CA SER A 589 31.86 12.60 -2.70
C SER A 589 32.22 12.77 -1.22
N GLY A 590 32.06 13.98 -0.69
CA GLY A 590 32.44 14.31 0.69
C GLY A 590 33.94 14.60 0.86
N ASN A 591 34.52 14.15 1.99
CA ASN A 591 35.92 14.41 2.38
C ASN A 591 36.78 13.16 2.24
N VAL A 592 37.50 13.07 1.12
CA VAL A 592 38.33 11.91 0.76
C VAL A 592 39.81 12.20 1.01
N LYS A 593 40.50 11.23 1.61
CA LYS A 593 41.94 11.23 1.83
C LYS A 593 42.55 10.04 1.10
N LEU A 594 43.58 10.29 0.30
CA LEU A 594 44.22 9.30 -0.56
C LEU A 594 45.70 9.20 -0.21
N ILE A 595 46.16 7.99 0.11
CA ILE A 595 47.56 7.66 0.34
C ILE A 595 48.13 7.04 -0.95
N LEU A 596 49.19 7.65 -1.49
CA LEU A 596 49.98 7.09 -2.59
C LEU A 596 51.19 6.35 -1.99
N MET A 597 51.15 5.01 -2.00
CA MET A 597 52.24 4.18 -1.46
C MET A 597 53.50 4.33 -2.31
N ASP A 598 54.67 4.32 -1.67
CA ASP A 598 55.95 4.44 -2.36
C ASP A 598 56.14 3.29 -3.35
N GLY A 599 56.35 3.62 -4.63
CA GLY A 599 56.52 2.67 -5.73
C GLY A 599 55.24 2.32 -6.51
N CYS A 600 54.06 2.78 -6.07
CA CYS A 600 52.77 2.45 -6.70
C CYS A 600 52.22 3.63 -7.52
N THR A 601 51.43 3.32 -8.55
CA THR A 601 50.82 4.28 -9.46
C THR A 601 49.30 4.11 -9.56
N LEU A 602 48.56 5.17 -9.26
CA LEU A 602 47.15 5.30 -9.63
C LEU A 602 47.05 6.03 -10.97
N THR A 603 46.47 5.36 -11.97
CA THR A 603 46.13 5.96 -13.26
C THR A 603 44.62 6.18 -13.34
N ALA A 604 44.20 7.44 -13.30
CA ALA A 604 42.79 7.85 -13.39
C ALA A 604 42.53 8.54 -14.73
N ASN A 605 41.98 7.80 -15.69
CA ASN A 605 41.68 8.30 -17.03
C ASN A 605 40.19 8.62 -17.18
N ALA A 606 39.86 9.69 -17.86
CA ALA A 606 38.48 9.99 -18.17
C ALA A 606 38.03 9.41 -19.51
N THR A 607 36.72 9.26 -19.66
CA THR A 607 36.04 9.06 -20.95
C THR A 607 35.17 10.27 -21.25
N ILE A 608 35.20 10.76 -22.49
CA ILE A 608 34.33 11.80 -23.10
C ILE A 608 33.83 12.88 -22.13
N HIS A 609 34.43 14.07 -22.20
CA HIS A 609 34.13 15.25 -21.37
C HIS A 609 34.29 15.09 -19.84
N ASN A 610 34.55 13.90 -19.28
CA ASN A 610 34.72 13.73 -17.84
C ASN A 610 36.10 14.17 -17.34
N ALA A 611 36.17 14.46 -16.03
CA ALA A 611 37.43 14.58 -15.32
C ALA A 611 38.05 13.21 -15.03
N GLY A 612 39.38 13.13 -14.99
CA GLY A 612 40.09 11.90 -14.61
C GLY A 612 39.74 11.51 -13.17
N ILE A 613 39.81 12.50 -12.27
CA ILE A 613 39.24 12.48 -10.93
C ILE A 613 38.30 13.68 -10.77
N LYS A 614 37.00 13.41 -10.66
CA LYS A 614 35.97 14.43 -10.50
C LYS A 614 35.88 14.90 -9.05
N VAL A 615 36.27 16.14 -8.80
CA VAL A 615 36.15 16.84 -7.52
C VAL A 615 35.45 18.17 -7.77
N ILE A 616 34.20 18.30 -7.31
CA ILE A 616 33.32 19.44 -7.62
C ILE A 616 32.59 19.94 -6.36
N GLY A 617 32.11 21.19 -6.39
CA GLY A 617 31.32 21.75 -5.29
C GLY A 617 32.11 21.83 -3.98
N SER A 618 31.50 21.36 -2.87
CA SER A 618 32.15 21.29 -1.55
C SER A 618 32.93 20.00 -1.30
N ASN A 619 33.02 19.10 -2.29
CA ASN A 619 33.78 17.86 -2.15
C ASN A 619 35.28 18.16 -2.10
N SER A 620 36.02 17.36 -1.31
CA SER A 620 37.44 17.55 -1.08
C SER A 620 38.25 16.27 -1.28
N LEU A 621 39.40 16.41 -1.93
CA LEU A 621 40.39 15.36 -2.10
C LEU A 621 41.72 15.82 -1.50
N THR A 622 42.20 15.11 -0.48
CA THR A 622 43.52 15.33 0.12
C THR A 622 44.44 14.18 -0.25
N ILE A 623 45.60 14.48 -0.83
CA ILE A 623 46.56 13.50 -1.33
C ILE A 623 47.80 13.52 -0.45
N TYR A 624 48.20 12.34 0.03
CA TYR A 624 49.38 12.12 0.84
C TYR A 624 50.34 11.18 0.10
N GLY A 625 51.64 11.39 0.30
CA GLY A 625 52.68 10.42 -0.07
C GLY A 625 53.27 9.76 1.18
N GLN A 626 54.17 8.82 0.97
CA GLN A 626 55.00 8.22 2.02
C GLN A 626 56.39 8.87 2.08
N THR A 627 57.25 8.34 2.95
CA THR A 627 58.56 8.93 3.28
C THR A 627 59.49 9.09 2.07
N GLN A 628 59.48 8.18 1.09
CA GLN A 628 60.31 8.32 -0.12
C GLN A 628 59.65 9.27 -1.13
N GLY A 629 58.33 9.43 -1.07
CA GLY A 629 57.55 10.33 -1.91
C GLY A 629 57.47 9.88 -3.36
N THR A 630 57.63 8.58 -3.64
CA THR A 630 57.67 8.01 -4.99
C THR A 630 56.31 7.55 -5.48
N GLY A 631 55.32 7.44 -4.59
CA GLY A 631 53.94 7.13 -4.94
C GLY A 631 53.34 8.15 -5.92
N LYS A 632 52.66 7.66 -6.95
CA LYS A 632 52.33 8.44 -8.15
C LYS A 632 50.83 8.44 -8.46
N LEU A 633 50.31 9.62 -8.81
CA LEU A 633 48.99 9.81 -9.38
C LEU A 633 49.13 10.38 -10.80
N LEU A 634 48.59 9.68 -11.79
CA LEU A 634 48.41 10.15 -13.16
C LEU A 634 46.91 10.39 -13.42
N ALA A 635 46.51 11.65 -13.51
CA ALA A 635 45.11 12.05 -13.67
C ALA A 635 44.88 12.77 -15.01
N THR A 636 44.19 12.12 -15.94
CA THR A 636 43.99 12.63 -17.31
C THR A 636 42.51 12.83 -17.59
N GLY A 637 42.09 14.09 -17.74
CA GLY A 637 40.74 14.45 -18.18
C GLY A 637 40.55 14.24 -19.69
N ALA A 638 39.31 14.00 -20.11
CA ALA A 638 38.96 13.76 -21.51
C ALA A 638 38.35 15.03 -22.11
N ASP A 639 38.82 15.41 -23.30
CA ASP A 639 38.38 16.57 -24.08
C ASP A 639 38.42 17.90 -23.30
N ARG A 640 37.30 18.21 -22.65
CA ARG A 640 37.02 19.44 -21.91
C ARG A 640 37.15 19.25 -20.40
N GLY A 641 37.18 18.02 -19.90
CA GLY A 641 37.30 17.72 -18.47
C GLY A 641 38.69 18.00 -17.90
N ALA A 642 38.76 18.19 -16.58
CA ALA A 642 40.01 18.36 -15.87
C ALA A 642 40.71 17.01 -15.58
N GLY A 643 42.03 17.00 -15.39
CA GLY A 643 42.70 15.83 -14.81
C GLY A 643 42.19 15.57 -13.41
N ILE A 644 42.21 16.60 -12.57
CA ILE A 644 41.62 16.61 -11.22
C ILE A 644 40.71 17.83 -11.10
N GLY A 645 39.42 17.62 -10.85
CA GLY A 645 38.46 18.72 -10.64
C GLY A 645 37.17 18.55 -11.43
N GLY A 646 36.78 19.58 -12.19
CA GLY A 646 35.49 19.62 -12.88
C GLY A 646 35.42 18.82 -14.17
N ASN A 647 34.26 18.19 -14.40
CA ASN A 647 33.88 17.69 -15.72
C ASN A 647 33.73 18.84 -16.72
N GLY A 648 34.08 18.58 -17.98
CA GLY A 648 33.76 19.47 -19.09
C GLY A 648 32.28 19.40 -19.46
N GLY A 649 31.77 20.48 -20.04
CA GLY A 649 30.42 20.51 -20.62
C GLY A 649 30.37 19.73 -21.93
N SER A 650 29.37 18.86 -22.08
CA SER A 650 28.97 18.41 -23.42
C SER A 650 28.43 19.60 -24.22
N ASP A 651 28.30 19.48 -25.53
CA ASP A 651 27.64 20.52 -26.32
C ASP A 651 26.26 20.81 -25.74
N GLY A 652 25.92 22.08 -25.52
CA GLY A 652 24.71 22.47 -24.80
C GLY A 652 24.85 22.66 -23.28
N ASN A 653 26.00 22.36 -22.66
CA ASN A 653 26.16 22.35 -21.21
C ASN A 653 27.40 23.12 -20.72
N GLU A 654 27.30 23.65 -19.50
CA GLU A 654 28.40 24.34 -18.82
C GLU A 654 29.47 23.37 -18.30
N GLY A 655 30.70 23.86 -18.15
CA GLY A 655 31.75 23.13 -17.45
C GLY A 655 31.51 23.14 -15.95
N SER A 656 31.77 22.02 -15.28
CA SER A 656 31.65 21.94 -13.82
C SER A 656 32.79 22.69 -13.13
N SER A 657 32.48 23.40 -12.05
CA SER A 657 33.49 24.05 -11.21
C SER A 657 34.25 23.03 -10.36
N GLY A 658 35.57 23.20 -10.26
CA GLY A 658 36.42 22.38 -9.40
C GLY A 658 36.08 22.57 -7.92
N GLY A 659 36.25 21.51 -7.14
CA GLY A 659 36.09 21.49 -5.70
C GLY A 659 37.38 21.85 -4.95
N VAL A 660 37.62 21.20 -3.81
CA VAL A 660 38.81 21.43 -2.98
C VAL A 660 39.83 20.32 -3.18
N VAL A 661 41.06 20.67 -3.53
CA VAL A 661 42.16 19.71 -3.71
C VAL A 661 43.34 20.13 -2.84
N THR A 662 43.82 19.22 -1.99
CA THR A 662 45.01 19.43 -1.16
C THR A 662 46.04 18.36 -1.50
N ILE A 663 47.28 18.76 -1.75
CA ILE A 663 48.40 17.86 -2.05
C ILE A 663 49.49 18.07 -1.00
N ASN A 664 49.67 17.08 -0.13
CA ASN A 664 50.67 17.08 0.93
C ASN A 664 51.94 16.34 0.53
N GLY A 665 51.86 15.37 -0.39
CA GLY A 665 53.02 14.59 -0.84
C GLY A 665 52.75 13.72 -2.07
N GLY A 666 53.78 12.97 -2.49
CA GLY A 666 53.75 12.11 -3.68
C GLY A 666 54.07 12.86 -4.98
N ILE A 667 53.91 12.14 -6.10
CA ILE A 667 54.09 12.65 -7.46
C ILE A 667 52.72 12.75 -8.12
N VAL A 668 52.22 13.96 -8.34
CA VAL A 668 50.93 14.21 -9.00
C VAL A 668 51.17 14.78 -10.39
N ILE A 669 50.73 14.05 -11.41
CA ILE A 669 50.80 14.46 -12.81
C ILE A 669 49.37 14.55 -13.34
N ALA A 670 48.95 15.74 -13.74
CA ALA A 670 47.63 15.97 -14.31
C ALA A 670 47.72 16.79 -15.59
N ASN A 671 46.82 16.55 -16.55
CA ASN A 671 46.72 17.47 -17.69
C ASN A 671 46.14 18.82 -17.25
N ARG A 672 45.12 18.81 -16.38
CA ARG A 672 44.49 20.01 -15.84
C ARG A 672 44.14 19.83 -14.37
N ILE A 673 44.24 20.88 -13.56
CA ILE A 673 43.67 20.91 -12.21
C ILE A 673 42.76 22.14 -12.09
N GLY A 674 41.49 21.91 -11.71
CA GLY A 674 40.49 22.98 -11.54
C GLY A 674 39.20 22.74 -12.31
N GLY A 675 38.66 23.76 -12.97
CA GLY A 675 37.35 23.71 -13.63
C GLY A 675 37.39 23.02 -15.01
N GLY A 676 36.30 22.35 -15.37
CA GLY A 676 36.13 21.80 -16.71
C GLY A 676 35.76 22.89 -17.72
N SER A 677 36.12 22.72 -18.99
CA SER A 677 35.77 23.67 -20.06
C SER A 677 34.30 23.53 -20.48
N GLY A 678 33.67 24.63 -20.88
CA GLY A 678 32.28 24.69 -21.30
C GLY A 678 32.02 24.07 -22.67
N GLY A 679 30.78 23.68 -22.89
CA GLY A 679 30.32 23.05 -24.13
C GLY A 679 30.18 24.01 -25.30
N ASN A 680 30.31 23.50 -26.53
CA ASN A 680 29.98 24.31 -27.71
C ASN A 680 28.46 24.54 -27.80
N GLY A 681 28.05 25.56 -28.55
CA GLY A 681 26.64 25.80 -28.85
C GLY A 681 26.03 24.66 -29.68
N ALA A 682 25.04 23.95 -29.14
CA ALA A 682 24.35 22.86 -29.83
C ALA A 682 23.24 23.40 -30.76
N GLY A 683 23.59 23.79 -31.97
CA GLY A 683 22.64 24.23 -33.02
C GLY A 683 22.94 25.59 -33.63
N PHE A 684 22.17 25.97 -34.66
CA PHE A 684 22.42 27.19 -35.47
C PHE A 684 22.26 28.51 -34.67
N HIS A 685 21.46 28.51 -33.60
CA HIS A 685 21.13 29.70 -32.81
C HIS A 685 21.58 29.62 -31.34
N MET A 686 22.66 28.94 -31.02
CA MET A 686 23.13 28.77 -29.62
C MET A 686 24.52 29.38 -29.42
N ALA A 687 24.68 30.13 -28.32
CA ALA A 687 25.98 30.59 -27.83
C ALA A 687 26.79 29.42 -27.25
N GLY A 688 28.10 29.60 -27.11
CA GLY A 688 28.91 28.67 -26.34
C GLY A 688 28.60 28.75 -24.85
N TYR A 689 28.83 27.67 -24.11
CA TYR A 689 28.53 27.59 -22.69
C TYR A 689 29.74 27.95 -21.82
N PRO A 690 29.52 28.52 -20.62
CA PRO A 690 30.60 28.93 -19.75
C PRO A 690 31.44 27.75 -19.24
N GLY A 691 32.73 28.02 -19.02
CA GLY A 691 33.63 27.10 -18.33
C GLY A 691 33.45 27.14 -16.82
N GLY A 692 33.76 26.03 -16.16
CA GLY A 692 33.70 25.91 -14.70
C GLY A 692 34.82 26.69 -14.00
N ARG A 693 34.57 27.12 -12.77
CA ARG A 693 35.55 27.83 -11.94
C ARG A 693 36.65 26.89 -11.43
N GLY A 694 37.84 27.41 -11.15
CA GLY A 694 39.05 26.63 -10.80
C GLY A 694 39.07 25.93 -9.44
N GLY A 695 38.10 26.17 -8.56
CA GLY A 695 38.07 25.59 -7.21
C GLY A 695 39.14 26.15 -6.27
N THR A 696 39.46 25.38 -5.22
CA THR A 696 40.52 25.72 -4.25
C THR A 696 41.57 24.64 -4.27
N VAL A 697 42.83 25.02 -4.51
CA VAL A 697 43.95 24.08 -4.54
C VAL A 697 45.04 24.50 -3.56
N THR A 698 45.44 23.60 -2.67
CA THR A 698 46.53 23.80 -1.71
C THR A 698 47.63 22.76 -1.94
N ILE A 699 48.87 23.20 -2.06
CA ILE A 699 50.04 22.33 -2.23
C ILE A 699 50.98 22.59 -1.05
N ASN A 700 51.08 21.62 -0.16
CA ASN A 700 51.95 21.64 1.01
C ASN A 700 53.25 20.85 0.80
N GLY A 701 53.33 19.99 -0.23
CA GLY A 701 54.52 19.20 -0.54
C GLY A 701 54.36 18.32 -1.79
N GLY A 702 55.39 17.53 -2.10
CA GLY A 702 55.42 16.63 -3.25
C GLY A 702 55.90 17.28 -4.56
N THR A 703 55.78 16.53 -5.66
CA THR A 703 56.06 16.98 -7.02
C THR A 703 54.76 17.03 -7.82
N VAL A 704 54.36 18.23 -8.26
CA VAL A 704 53.12 18.45 -9.03
C VAL A 704 53.47 18.95 -10.42
N THR A 705 53.04 18.22 -11.44
CA THR A 705 53.23 18.59 -12.85
C THR A 705 51.89 18.73 -13.55
N ILE A 706 51.65 19.90 -14.14
CA ILE A 706 50.42 20.22 -14.87
C ILE A 706 50.77 20.58 -16.31
N SER A 707 50.33 19.78 -17.28
CA SER A 707 50.73 19.96 -18.68
C SER A 707 49.91 21.02 -19.43
N GLU A 708 48.66 21.30 -19.03
CA GLU A 708 47.76 22.24 -19.71
C GLU A 708 47.27 23.40 -18.83
N TYR A 709 46.26 23.21 -17.99
CA TYR A 709 45.59 24.33 -17.29
C TYR A 709 45.59 24.14 -15.77
N PHE A 710 45.87 25.22 -15.06
CA PHE A 710 45.70 25.31 -13.62
C PHE A 710 44.77 26.46 -13.28
N GLY A 711 43.53 26.13 -12.91
CA GLY A 711 42.46 27.11 -12.61
C GLY A 711 41.17 26.88 -13.40
N GLY A 712 40.55 27.96 -13.87
CA GLY A 712 39.23 27.93 -14.51
C GLY A 712 39.24 27.35 -15.92
N GLY A 713 38.15 26.65 -16.28
CA GLY A 713 37.97 26.05 -17.60
C GLY A 713 37.63 27.09 -18.66
N ASN A 714 38.02 26.83 -19.92
CA ASN A 714 37.70 27.71 -21.04
C ASN A 714 36.19 27.67 -21.36
N GLY A 715 35.62 28.75 -21.86
CA GLY A 715 34.25 28.72 -22.40
C GLY A 715 34.22 28.03 -23.76
N GLY A 716 33.08 27.42 -24.09
CA GLY A 716 32.89 26.71 -25.35
C GLY A 716 32.67 27.66 -26.53
N ASN A 717 32.86 27.16 -27.75
CA ASN A 717 32.70 27.98 -28.96
C ASN A 717 31.20 28.17 -29.29
N GLY A 718 30.84 29.37 -29.74
CA GLY A 718 29.53 29.69 -30.29
C GLY A 718 29.44 29.37 -31.78
N ASN A 719 28.22 29.34 -32.33
CA ASN A 719 27.99 29.14 -33.76
C ASN A 719 27.94 30.48 -34.53
N LEU A 720 27.75 30.46 -35.86
CA LEU A 720 27.90 31.58 -36.79
C LEU A 720 27.17 32.89 -36.44
N MET A 721 26.16 32.85 -35.57
CA MET A 721 25.33 34.00 -35.18
C MET A 721 25.46 34.43 -33.70
N TYR A 722 26.20 33.68 -32.86
CA TYR A 722 26.29 33.95 -31.41
C TYR A 722 27.73 33.84 -30.89
N GLY A 723 28.06 34.63 -29.85
CA GLY A 723 29.38 34.64 -29.23
C GLY A 723 29.71 33.33 -28.51
N GLY A 724 31.00 33.08 -28.29
CA GLY A 724 31.45 31.97 -27.42
C GLY A 724 31.13 32.21 -25.95
N GLY A 725 31.09 31.11 -25.20
CA GLY A 725 30.84 31.09 -23.76
C GLY A 725 31.99 31.71 -22.98
N ASP A 726 31.68 32.23 -21.80
CA ASP A 726 32.65 32.87 -20.93
C ASP A 726 33.60 31.85 -20.27
N GLY A 727 34.86 32.22 -20.09
CA GLY A 727 35.80 31.40 -19.33
C GLY A 727 35.47 31.42 -17.84
N GLY A 728 35.67 30.30 -17.15
CA GLY A 728 35.45 30.21 -15.70
C GLY A 728 36.52 30.97 -14.90
N ASP A 729 36.18 31.43 -13.70
CA ASP A 729 37.13 32.12 -12.81
C ASP A 729 38.28 31.20 -12.37
N GLY A 730 39.46 31.78 -12.13
CA GLY A 730 40.70 31.01 -11.86
C GLY A 730 40.73 30.24 -10.53
N GLY A 731 39.88 30.56 -9.57
CA GLY A 731 39.89 29.96 -8.23
C GLY A 731 41.02 30.46 -7.33
N THR A 732 41.30 29.73 -6.26
CA THR A 732 42.37 30.02 -5.29
C THR A 732 43.44 28.94 -5.34
N VAL A 733 44.71 29.36 -5.43
CA VAL A 733 45.86 28.46 -5.39
C VAL A 733 46.81 28.91 -4.28
N THR A 734 47.10 28.01 -3.34
CA THR A 734 48.08 28.24 -2.28
C THR A 734 49.20 27.22 -2.40
N ILE A 735 50.44 27.68 -2.51
CA ILE A 735 51.63 26.81 -2.55
C ILE A 735 52.49 27.17 -1.33
N ASN A 736 52.56 26.24 -0.38
CA ASN A 736 53.33 26.37 0.86
C ASN A 736 54.68 25.66 0.78
N SER A 737 54.80 24.56 0.02
CA SER A 737 56.06 23.86 -0.24
C SER A 737 55.93 22.89 -1.42
N GLY A 738 57.04 22.26 -1.84
CA GLY A 738 57.09 21.28 -2.92
C GLY A 738 57.55 21.85 -4.27
N THR A 739 57.62 20.97 -5.28
CA THR A 739 58.03 21.32 -6.64
C THR A 739 56.81 21.36 -7.55
N VAL A 740 56.46 22.54 -8.08
CA VAL A 740 55.31 22.71 -8.97
C VAL A 740 55.75 23.18 -10.34
N THR A 741 55.46 22.40 -11.37
CA THR A 741 55.72 22.74 -12.78
C THR A 741 54.39 22.84 -13.53
N VAL A 742 54.13 24.00 -14.14
CA VAL A 742 52.96 24.20 -15.01
C VAL A 742 53.45 24.62 -16.39
N SER A 743 53.21 23.77 -17.39
CA SER A 743 53.65 24.01 -18.77
C SER A 743 52.68 24.87 -19.57
N GLY A 744 51.40 24.90 -19.18
CA GLY A 744 50.40 25.75 -19.82
C GLY A 744 49.91 26.90 -18.92
N LYS A 745 48.62 27.22 -19.00
CA LYS A 745 48.07 28.46 -18.42
C LYS A 745 47.69 28.29 -16.94
N ILE A 746 48.05 29.28 -16.13
CA ILE A 746 47.55 29.47 -14.75
C ILE A 746 46.56 30.64 -14.78
N GLY A 747 45.30 30.44 -14.39
CA GLY A 747 44.34 31.53 -14.58
C GLY A 747 42.87 31.14 -14.59
N GLY A 748 42.00 32.16 -14.73
CA GLY A 748 40.64 31.95 -15.25
C GLY A 748 40.67 31.55 -16.73
N GLY A 749 39.63 30.87 -17.21
CA GLY A 749 39.50 30.36 -18.57
C GLY A 749 39.48 31.45 -19.64
N ALA A 750 39.80 31.09 -20.87
CA ALA A 750 39.56 31.97 -22.02
C ALA A 750 38.09 31.91 -22.45
N ARG A 751 37.57 32.99 -23.04
CA ARG A 751 36.26 32.98 -23.72
C ARG A 751 36.36 32.15 -25.01
N GLY A 752 35.31 31.40 -25.35
CA GLY A 752 35.23 30.65 -26.60
C GLY A 752 35.14 31.56 -27.84
N SER A 753 35.42 31.01 -29.02
CA SER A 753 35.34 31.74 -30.30
C SER A 753 33.90 31.79 -30.85
N GLY A 754 33.61 32.78 -31.70
CA GLY A 754 32.35 32.91 -32.45
C GLY A 754 32.43 34.05 -33.48
N THR A 755 31.73 33.95 -34.62
CA THR A 755 31.67 35.01 -35.64
C THR A 755 30.47 35.92 -35.40
N SER A 756 30.65 37.23 -35.28
CA SER A 756 29.56 38.20 -35.34
C SER A 756 29.36 38.67 -36.79
N ALA A 757 28.66 37.88 -37.61
CA ALA A 757 28.18 38.36 -38.91
C ALA A 757 26.78 38.98 -38.70
N PHE A 758 26.59 40.19 -39.24
CA PHE A 758 25.43 41.10 -39.09
C PHE A 758 25.48 42.06 -37.91
N GLY A 759 26.10 43.22 -38.16
CA GLY A 759 25.82 44.44 -37.41
C GLY A 759 24.39 44.91 -37.70
N LEU A 760 23.49 44.64 -36.76
CA LEU A 760 22.24 45.39 -36.59
C LEU A 760 22.24 45.92 -35.15
N ASN A 761 22.55 47.20 -35.04
CA ASN A 761 22.34 48.13 -33.93
C ASN A 761 22.01 47.55 -32.53
N GLY A 762 22.93 47.78 -31.58
CA GLY A 762 22.50 48.46 -30.36
C GLY A 762 22.63 47.77 -28.99
N HIS A 763 23.23 46.59 -28.86
CA HIS A 763 23.50 46.03 -27.52
C HIS A 763 24.98 45.64 -27.35
N PRO A 764 25.80 46.45 -26.65
CA PRO A 764 27.15 46.03 -26.28
C PRO A 764 27.04 44.90 -25.25
N TYR A 765 27.30 43.65 -25.66
CA TYR A 765 27.63 42.61 -24.70
C TYR A 765 28.99 42.96 -24.09
N THR A 766 28.95 43.56 -22.90
CA THR A 766 30.11 43.86 -22.06
C THR A 766 30.95 42.61 -21.88
N ALA A 767 32.20 42.65 -22.34
CA ALA A 767 33.20 41.63 -22.04
C ALA A 767 33.45 41.62 -20.52
N CYS A 768 32.92 40.63 -19.81
CA CYS A 768 33.40 40.33 -18.47
C CYS A 768 34.77 39.66 -18.62
N SER A 769 35.83 40.37 -18.25
CA SER A 769 37.15 39.73 -18.14
C SER A 769 37.10 38.72 -16.99
N PRO A 770 37.46 37.44 -17.20
CA PRO A 770 37.52 36.47 -16.12
C PRO A 770 38.49 36.94 -15.05
N SER A 771 38.16 36.71 -13.78
CA SER A 771 39.00 37.16 -12.68
C SER A 771 40.29 36.31 -12.60
N PRO A 772 41.48 36.93 -12.48
CA PRO A 772 42.71 36.17 -12.28
C PRO A 772 42.67 35.46 -10.92
N PRO A 773 43.27 34.27 -10.79
CA PRO A 773 43.33 33.53 -9.54
C PRO A 773 44.11 34.33 -8.50
N THR A 774 43.74 34.16 -7.24
CA THR A 774 44.60 34.58 -6.14
C THR A 774 45.63 33.47 -5.92
N VAL A 775 46.88 33.74 -6.31
CA VAL A 775 48.00 32.84 -6.06
C VAL A 775 48.78 33.35 -4.87
N VAL A 776 48.77 32.59 -3.77
CA VAL A 776 49.59 32.86 -2.59
C VAL A 776 50.75 31.86 -2.62
N VAL A 777 51.98 32.39 -2.72
CA VAL A 777 53.20 31.60 -2.69
C VAL A 777 53.97 31.99 -1.44
N THR A 778 54.20 31.02 -0.55
CA THR A 778 55.01 31.19 0.65
C THR A 778 56.27 30.35 0.45
N GLU A 779 57.44 31.00 0.34
CA GLU A 779 58.80 30.43 0.17
C GLU A 779 58.92 29.14 -0.68
N VAL A 780 59.29 29.27 -1.96
CA VAL A 780 59.47 28.13 -2.87
C VAL A 780 60.88 28.08 -3.45
N THR A 781 61.55 26.95 -3.31
CA THR A 781 62.70 26.58 -4.14
C THR A 781 62.21 25.97 -5.46
N GLY A 782 62.16 26.75 -6.54
CA GLY A 782 62.01 26.21 -7.91
C GLY A 782 60.62 26.30 -8.56
N PHE A 783 59.91 27.44 -8.46
CA PHE A 783 58.73 27.70 -9.30
C PHE A 783 59.15 28.17 -10.71
N ILE A 784 58.85 27.39 -11.76
CA ILE A 784 59.10 27.74 -13.16
C ILE A 784 57.75 27.84 -13.90
N ALA A 785 57.29 29.05 -14.20
CA ALA A 785 56.14 29.30 -15.09
C ALA A 785 56.64 29.93 -16.40
N GLN A 786 56.49 29.24 -17.54
CA GLN A 786 57.10 29.66 -18.81
C GLN A 786 56.30 30.71 -19.62
N SER A 787 55.09 31.12 -19.23
CA SER A 787 54.31 32.07 -20.03
C SER A 787 53.59 33.17 -19.23
N TRP A 788 54.31 34.25 -18.91
CA TRP A 788 53.70 35.55 -18.57
C TRP A 788 53.85 36.60 -19.70
N ARG A 789 54.36 36.20 -20.88
CA ARG A 789 54.54 37.07 -22.05
C ARG A 789 53.83 36.50 -23.28
N SER A 790 52.56 36.84 -23.46
CA SER A 790 51.85 36.92 -24.76
C SER A 790 50.36 37.10 -24.48
N ILE A 791 49.93 38.35 -24.26
CA ILE A 791 48.55 38.72 -24.56
C ILE A 791 48.61 39.52 -25.86
N THR A 792 48.56 38.80 -26.98
CA THR A 792 48.41 39.43 -28.30
C THR A 792 46.93 39.74 -28.50
N PHE A 793 46.54 41.00 -28.25
CA PHE A 793 45.22 41.51 -28.62
C PHE A 793 45.22 41.94 -30.10
N PRO A 794 44.25 41.52 -30.94
CA PRO A 794 43.97 42.21 -32.20
C PRO A 794 43.42 43.61 -31.90
N ARG A 795 44.01 44.64 -32.50
CA ARG A 795 43.65 46.07 -32.37
C ARG A 795 42.16 46.33 -32.60
N LEU A 796 41.50 47.05 -31.68
CA LEU A 796 40.49 48.09 -31.97
C LEU A 796 40.29 49.01 -30.74
N GLN A 797 39.79 50.23 -30.99
CA GLN A 797 40.09 51.49 -30.29
C GLN A 797 39.56 51.69 -28.84
N ARG A 798 40.35 52.48 -28.08
CA ARG A 798 40.08 53.23 -26.83
C ARG A 798 38.72 53.03 -26.10
N SER A 799 38.75 52.56 -24.85
CA SER A 799 38.44 53.37 -23.64
C SER A 799 38.53 52.61 -22.29
N LYS A 800 39.16 53.29 -21.30
CA LYS A 800 39.24 53.13 -19.82
C LYS A 800 39.89 51.88 -19.16
N PRO A 801 40.61 52.06 -18.02
CA PRO A 801 41.48 51.04 -17.42
C PRO A 801 40.80 50.26 -16.28
N CYS A 802 40.98 48.93 -16.20
CA CYS A 802 40.58 48.12 -15.05
C CYS A 802 41.71 47.21 -14.53
N SER A 803 41.96 47.34 -13.22
CA SER A 803 42.72 46.54 -12.22
C SER A 803 43.89 45.62 -12.65
N ARG A 804 45.10 46.00 -12.18
CA ARG A 804 46.32 45.17 -12.17
C ARG A 804 46.22 44.02 -11.16
N ALA A 805 46.83 42.87 -11.48
CA ALA A 805 47.06 41.75 -10.54
C ALA A 805 47.88 42.21 -9.31
N ARG A 806 47.49 41.75 -8.11
CA ARG A 806 48.18 42.03 -6.84
C ARG A 806 49.00 40.80 -6.44
N LEU A 807 50.31 40.82 -6.70
CA LEU A 807 51.27 39.90 -6.10
C LEU A 807 51.51 40.38 -4.64
N ILE A 808 51.09 39.61 -3.64
CA ILE A 808 51.48 39.86 -2.24
C ILE A 808 52.76 39.07 -2.00
N HIS A 809 53.91 39.72 -2.19
CA HIS A 809 55.22 39.16 -1.87
C HIS A 809 55.63 39.70 -0.50
N THR A 810 55.52 38.90 0.55
CA THR A 810 56.11 39.20 1.87
C THR A 810 57.51 38.60 1.91
N ALA A 811 58.49 39.32 1.38
CA ALA A 811 59.89 39.04 1.65
C ALA A 811 60.27 39.67 3.01
N ARG A 812 60.69 38.86 3.98
CA ARG A 812 61.57 39.32 5.06
C ARG A 812 62.90 38.61 4.88
N THR A 813 63.93 39.36 4.54
CA THR A 813 65.33 38.98 4.72
C THR A 813 65.60 38.91 6.22
N ILE A 814 65.96 37.73 6.73
CA ILE A 814 67.16 37.35 7.52
C ILE A 814 67.13 35.84 7.65
#